data_AF-A0A1H7KDA3-F1
#
_entry.id   AF-A0A1H7KDA3-F1
#
_cell.length_a   1.000
_cell.length_b   1.000
_cell.length_c   1.000
_cell.angle_alpha   90.00
_cell.angle_beta   90.00
_cell.angle_gamma   90.00
#
_symmetry.space_group_name_H-M   'P 1'
#
loop_
_entity.id
_entity.type
_entity.pdbx_description
1 polymer ?
#
loop_
_entity_poly.entity_id
_entity_poly.type
_entity_poly.pdbx_seq_one_letter_code
_entity_poly.pdbx_strand_id
1 'polypeptide(L)'
;MIILCGFVLDTSLLSYNDSCYLNRLCDNSQYDFYSEANSDYVINDNWWGENTPKISINRSILANIYNATGNVIMNSWMVAHLFSSSYKINENSNIERAKFYVDLTYNNIGNDLSSKGYIPNNLESFIGVFNGNGVKKSNISYLHEGKAFVDFELNDLFENHENITVMAIFDNVKILNSFNKKATIDIMIFSSAWDVENNYFVNKTYQIPFSNNASWITFSWTETGLFTGKIYVIVNGEILDEININNLFYQHFKNNYSTNVFEAIKLLDTVFASTKEGVWAPNGYYFSFAKAANIDFRDYNSVYNRFLNYIKLYYDLTDSDLNFVKNYKGFFIDFIDMTIDFHGDMTPDINFDYNGVHKLLKPPSSYAHRISNIYYTDIEDENNISIGYEGMRSFAIVKGNLTNDDLQFWLNQKEFYAPGLMKAAYGTFLTSLLVIYENDRVSDESAIKFNVTWSRISPVCVSLCNDYNCLYVTGESDHGMGREAIGNISDVWKFNFATSFSFSLVEQLVGNNIWNDTTIGSVTLGLIESYFNNETMEIFTSNGYIFIKCENDGNTLLFLDLKTGIVRDYFSYYGLLGTMPCYHDNITENAWKYGNNILNNMGREFNDLKNIFGIGVISATLIGEVEFIGLEMSGISIGSALIEGSEIGLLFGEISIAPIMLISLPIIMFLFPEQVNEVWMNFASLFNPYYKDYPDIPIYENTYPANIINPPKLVLDGKSSDDYIISQLKNNRNFNNKYKRYNSNVNKDNINFEIKIGPIPSGKGPKDMDNIGSAEEVGKYLKELYKNYKDAKSKGEVLKFVKSNIKELFALSLYFESIETVNLLINLFLYELEKDKG
;
A
#
# COMPACT_ATOMS: atom_id res chain seq x y z
N MET A 1 30.36 -21.90 -45.02
CA MET A 1 30.29 -22.31 -43.60
C MET A 1 29.02 -21.68 -43.06
N ILE A 2 27.99 -22.46 -42.74
CA ILE A 2 26.73 -21.93 -42.20
C ILE A 2 27.05 -21.50 -40.76
N ILE A 3 27.05 -20.20 -40.50
CA ILE A 3 27.15 -19.68 -39.13
C ILE A 3 25.77 -19.87 -38.52
N LEU A 4 25.70 -20.66 -37.45
CA LEU A 4 24.45 -20.91 -36.73
C LEU A 4 24.46 -20.01 -35.49
N CYS A 5 23.88 -18.83 -35.66
CA CYS A 5 23.79 -17.78 -34.65
C CYS A 5 22.35 -17.25 -34.52
N GLY A 6 21.99 -16.78 -33.33
CA GLY A 6 20.63 -16.34 -33.01
C GLY A 6 20.24 -15.06 -33.74
N PHE A 7 21.12 -14.07 -33.74
CA PHE A 7 20.96 -12.81 -34.44
C PHE A 7 22.21 -12.44 -35.25
N VAL A 8 22.02 -11.95 -36.46
CA VAL A 8 23.10 -11.48 -37.36
C VAL A 8 22.84 -10.04 -37.75
N LEU A 9 23.80 -9.17 -37.44
CA LEU A 9 23.84 -7.81 -37.94
C LEU A 9 24.82 -7.73 -39.11
N ASP A 10 24.29 -7.71 -40.34
CA ASP A 10 25.06 -7.52 -41.57
C ASP A 10 25.16 -6.03 -41.93
N THR A 11 26.27 -5.68 -42.58
CA THR A 11 26.78 -4.38 -43.05
C THR A 11 25.79 -3.45 -43.77
N SER A 12 24.55 -3.88 -44.05
CA SER A 12 23.57 -3.15 -44.88
C SER A 12 22.44 -2.43 -44.14
N LEU A 13 22.38 -2.44 -42.80
CA LEU A 13 21.27 -1.85 -42.03
C LEU A 13 21.67 -0.64 -41.14
N LEU A 14 21.27 0.53 -41.64
CA LEU A 14 20.77 1.76 -41.01
C LEU A 14 21.39 2.33 -39.70
N SER A 15 21.78 3.61 -39.81
CA SER A 15 21.74 4.76 -38.85
C SER A 15 22.36 4.67 -37.44
N TYR A 16 23.05 5.75 -37.05
CA TYR A 16 23.99 5.88 -35.91
C TYR A 16 23.36 5.84 -34.49
N ASN A 17 22.04 5.63 -34.35
CA ASN A 17 21.31 5.90 -33.09
C ASN A 17 20.30 4.82 -32.66
N ASP A 18 20.25 3.64 -33.29
CA ASP A 18 19.23 2.64 -32.97
C ASP A 18 19.69 1.68 -31.86
N SER A 19 19.02 1.71 -30.70
CA SER A 19 19.17 0.74 -29.61
C SER A 19 18.39 -0.54 -29.93
N CYS A 20 18.97 -1.72 -29.69
CA CYS A 20 18.33 -3.01 -29.97
C CYS A 20 18.04 -3.78 -28.67
N TYR A 21 16.75 -3.99 -28.38
CA TYR A 21 16.27 -4.81 -27.26
C TYR A 21 15.69 -6.11 -27.83
N LEU A 22 16.39 -7.23 -27.58
CA LEU A 22 16.10 -8.56 -28.11
C LEU A 22 15.59 -9.52 -27.00
N ASN A 23 15.41 -9.01 -25.79
CA ASN A 23 14.87 -9.65 -24.58
C ASN A 23 15.70 -10.84 -24.07
N ARG A 24 15.74 -11.97 -24.80
CA ARG A 24 16.50 -13.19 -24.46
C ARG A 24 17.22 -13.73 -25.69
N LEU A 25 18.53 -13.93 -25.58
CA LEU A 25 19.42 -14.45 -26.61
C LEU A 25 20.37 -15.49 -26.00
N CYS A 26 19.98 -16.75 -26.05
CA CYS A 26 20.79 -17.88 -25.60
C CYS A 26 20.44 -19.16 -26.35
N ASP A 27 21.20 -20.23 -26.08
CA ASP A 27 21.05 -21.58 -26.67
C ASP A 27 21.33 -21.66 -28.18
N ASN A 28 22.10 -20.71 -28.72
CA ASN A 28 22.57 -20.77 -30.10
C ASN A 28 23.90 -21.52 -30.19
N SER A 29 24.11 -22.23 -31.30
CA SER A 29 25.22 -23.20 -31.36
C SER A 29 26.63 -22.58 -31.38
N GLN A 30 26.81 -21.39 -32.00
CA GLN A 30 28.14 -20.76 -32.10
C GLN A 30 28.19 -19.38 -31.44
N TYR A 31 27.19 -18.52 -31.69
CA TYR A 31 27.05 -17.19 -31.12
C TYR A 31 25.57 -16.86 -30.94
N ASP A 32 25.21 -16.16 -29.87
CA ASP A 32 23.86 -15.63 -29.70
C ASP A 32 23.67 -14.35 -30.54
N PHE A 33 24.69 -13.50 -30.56
CA PHE A 33 24.74 -12.29 -31.39
C PHE A 33 26.01 -12.25 -32.24
N TYR A 34 25.86 -12.07 -33.55
CA TYR A 34 26.95 -11.99 -34.51
C TYR A 34 26.94 -10.62 -35.19
N SER A 35 28.03 -9.87 -35.06
CA SER A 35 28.20 -8.59 -35.74
C SER A 35 29.51 -8.51 -36.52
N GLU A 36 29.39 -8.16 -37.80
CA GLU A 36 30.47 -7.67 -38.67
C GLU A 36 30.27 -6.19 -39.02
N ALA A 37 29.42 -5.49 -38.27
CA ALA A 37 29.03 -4.14 -38.61
C ALA A 37 30.18 -3.14 -38.37
N ASN A 38 30.37 -2.22 -39.32
CA ASN A 38 31.44 -1.22 -39.26
C ASN A 38 31.05 0.07 -38.50
N SER A 39 29.85 0.12 -37.93
CA SER A 39 29.34 1.22 -37.09
C SER A 39 29.15 0.75 -35.65
N ASP A 40 29.12 1.72 -34.72
CA ASP A 40 28.85 1.47 -33.29
C ASP A 40 27.38 1.09 -33.05
N TYR A 41 27.14 0.05 -32.24
CA TYR A 41 25.79 -0.42 -31.87
C TYR A 41 25.69 -0.74 -30.38
N VAL A 42 24.59 -0.32 -29.75
CA VAL A 42 24.31 -0.56 -28.33
C VAL A 42 23.30 -1.69 -28.17
N ILE A 43 23.68 -2.74 -27.43
CA ILE A 43 22.87 -3.95 -27.17
C ILE A 43 22.63 -4.18 -25.68
N ASN A 44 22.37 -3.10 -24.95
CA ASN A 44 22.17 -3.10 -23.50
C ASN A 44 20.90 -3.85 -23.06
N ASP A 45 20.91 -4.28 -21.81
CA ASP A 45 19.74 -4.80 -21.09
C ASP A 45 19.08 -6.04 -21.74
N ASN A 46 19.89 -6.89 -22.37
CA ASN A 46 19.46 -8.20 -22.88
C ASN A 46 19.82 -9.31 -21.88
N TRP A 47 19.01 -10.37 -21.83
CA TRP A 47 19.35 -11.62 -21.14
C TRP A 47 20.11 -12.57 -22.08
N TRP A 48 21.30 -12.98 -21.67
CA TRP A 48 22.22 -13.81 -22.49
C TRP A 48 22.23 -15.29 -22.09
N GLY A 49 21.29 -15.72 -21.24
CA GLY A 49 21.28 -17.06 -20.66
C GLY A 49 22.29 -17.27 -19.53
N GLU A 50 23.11 -16.26 -19.19
CA GLU A 50 24.08 -16.27 -18.10
C GLU A 50 24.30 -14.89 -17.49
N ASN A 51 24.66 -14.83 -16.20
CA ASN A 51 24.93 -13.57 -15.48
C ASN A 51 26.22 -12.85 -15.92
N THR A 52 27.09 -13.53 -16.67
CA THR A 52 28.40 -13.03 -17.10
C THR A 52 28.63 -13.29 -18.59
N PRO A 53 27.92 -12.60 -19.49
CA PRO A 53 28.04 -12.80 -20.93
C PRO A 53 29.46 -12.53 -21.41
N LYS A 54 29.90 -13.35 -22.37
CA LYS A 54 31.21 -13.29 -23.00
C LYS A 54 31.12 -12.60 -24.36
N ILE A 55 32.04 -11.68 -24.60
CA ILE A 55 32.26 -11.01 -25.88
C ILE A 55 33.60 -11.46 -26.44
N SER A 56 33.64 -11.83 -27.72
CA SER A 56 34.88 -12.18 -28.41
C SER A 56 34.98 -11.53 -29.79
N ILE A 57 36.18 -11.05 -30.13
CA ILE A 57 36.53 -10.62 -31.49
C ILE A 57 37.12 -11.78 -32.32
N ASN A 58 37.38 -12.94 -31.68
CA ASN A 58 37.96 -14.11 -32.31
C ASN A 58 36.88 -15.16 -32.59
N ARG A 59 36.67 -15.44 -33.88
CA ARG A 59 35.66 -16.37 -34.40
C ARG A 59 35.89 -17.84 -34.00
N SER A 60 37.03 -18.14 -33.38
CA SER A 60 37.37 -19.48 -32.87
C SER A 60 37.05 -19.67 -31.39
N ILE A 61 36.66 -18.60 -30.69
CA ILE A 61 36.28 -18.64 -29.27
C ILE A 61 34.76 -18.68 -29.18
N LEU A 62 34.23 -19.62 -28.41
CA LEU A 62 32.81 -19.66 -28.04
C LEU A 62 32.51 -18.52 -27.07
N ALA A 63 31.54 -17.68 -27.43
CA ALA A 63 31.10 -16.50 -26.70
C ALA A 63 29.63 -16.22 -27.02
N ASN A 64 28.92 -15.49 -26.17
CA ASN A 64 27.54 -15.07 -26.48
C ASN A 64 27.55 -14.10 -27.66
N ILE A 65 28.53 -13.18 -27.68
CA ILE A 65 28.64 -12.13 -28.69
C ILE A 65 29.94 -12.28 -29.48
N TYR A 66 29.81 -12.36 -30.80
CA TYR A 66 30.92 -12.15 -31.73
C TYR A 66 30.92 -10.71 -32.24
N ASN A 67 31.99 -9.97 -31.93
CA ASN A 67 32.17 -8.57 -32.29
C ASN A 67 33.39 -8.44 -33.23
N ALA A 68 33.21 -8.69 -34.53
CA ALA A 68 34.33 -8.80 -35.46
C ALA A 68 35.14 -7.49 -35.58
N THR A 69 34.48 -6.34 -35.44
CA THR A 69 35.02 -5.00 -35.71
C THR A 69 35.38 -4.22 -34.44
N GLY A 70 34.88 -4.64 -33.28
CA GLY A 70 35.04 -3.92 -32.01
C GLY A 70 33.93 -2.92 -31.71
N ASN A 71 32.96 -2.74 -32.61
CA ASN A 71 31.96 -1.67 -32.54
C ASN A 71 30.67 -2.02 -31.76
N VAL A 72 30.56 -3.24 -31.21
CA VAL A 72 29.47 -3.60 -30.31
C VAL A 72 29.73 -3.05 -28.90
N ILE A 73 28.83 -2.20 -28.41
CA ILE A 73 28.84 -1.60 -27.07
C ILE A 73 27.79 -2.31 -26.20
N MET A 74 28.24 -2.90 -25.09
CA MET A 74 27.39 -3.51 -24.08
C MET A 74 27.83 -3.03 -22.70
N ASN A 75 27.19 -1.97 -22.21
CA ASN A 75 27.44 -1.39 -20.90
C ASN A 75 26.60 -2.06 -19.81
N SER A 76 25.45 -2.63 -20.18
CA SER A 76 24.57 -3.34 -19.26
C SER A 76 23.94 -4.60 -19.85
N TRP A 77 23.61 -5.57 -18.99
CA TRP A 77 22.90 -6.80 -19.34
C TRP A 77 22.05 -7.25 -18.15
N MET A 78 20.97 -8.01 -18.42
CA MET A 78 20.11 -8.57 -17.37
C MET A 78 20.90 -9.56 -16.50
N VAL A 79 20.69 -9.50 -15.19
CA VAL A 79 21.30 -10.41 -14.22
C VAL A 79 20.21 -11.08 -13.42
N ALA A 80 20.40 -12.37 -13.20
CA ALA A 80 19.48 -13.18 -12.45
C ALA A 80 19.92 -13.29 -10.99
N HIS A 81 18.97 -13.03 -10.12
CA HIS A 81 19.16 -13.02 -8.68
C HIS A 81 18.34 -14.15 -8.05
N LEU A 82 18.94 -14.84 -7.08
CA LEU A 82 18.24 -15.81 -6.23
C LEU A 82 18.17 -15.22 -4.83
N PHE A 83 16.96 -15.04 -4.30
CA PHE A 83 16.75 -14.57 -2.94
C PHE A 83 15.52 -15.25 -2.34
N SER A 84 15.20 -14.91 -1.09
CA SER A 84 14.11 -15.51 -0.34
C SER A 84 13.29 -14.44 0.36
N SER A 85 12.00 -14.72 0.54
CA SER A 85 11.05 -13.83 1.22
C SER A 85 9.86 -14.63 1.77
N SER A 86 8.87 -13.97 2.36
CA SER A 86 7.66 -14.58 2.93
C SER A 86 7.95 -15.68 3.97
N TYR A 87 8.71 -15.36 5.03
CA TYR A 87 9.13 -16.38 5.99
C TYR A 87 8.05 -16.73 7.01
N LYS A 88 7.69 -18.00 7.17
CA LYS A 88 6.97 -18.45 8.36
C LYS A 88 7.97 -18.74 9.47
N ILE A 89 7.88 -17.98 10.56
CA ILE A 89 8.84 -18.02 11.67
C ILE A 89 8.15 -18.51 12.93
N ASN A 90 8.74 -19.49 13.62
CA ASN A 90 8.20 -19.97 14.88
C ASN A 90 8.70 -19.20 16.12
N GLU A 91 8.20 -19.62 17.28
CA GLU A 91 8.55 -19.05 18.59
C GLU A 91 10.06 -19.07 18.85
N ASN A 92 10.76 -20.09 18.36
CA ASN A 92 12.21 -20.23 18.50
C ASN A 92 13.02 -19.42 17.46
N SER A 93 12.37 -18.54 16.69
CA SER A 93 12.98 -17.78 15.58
C SER A 93 13.50 -18.65 14.44
N ASN A 94 13.04 -19.89 14.32
CA ASN A 94 13.41 -20.75 13.20
C ASN A 94 12.44 -20.54 12.04
N ILE A 95 12.97 -20.57 10.82
CA ILE A 95 12.19 -20.53 9.58
C ILE A 95 11.61 -21.92 9.32
N GLU A 96 10.28 -21.99 9.25
CA GLU A 96 9.52 -23.21 8.99
C GLU A 96 9.14 -23.34 7.51
N ARG A 97 8.86 -22.21 6.85
CA ARG A 97 8.47 -22.11 5.44
C ARG A 97 9.04 -20.82 4.85
N ALA A 98 9.45 -20.84 3.58
CA ALA A 98 9.89 -19.64 2.87
C ALA A 98 9.65 -19.78 1.36
N LYS A 99 9.45 -18.64 0.70
CA LYS A 99 9.43 -18.55 -0.77
C LYS A 99 10.81 -18.16 -1.28
N PHE A 100 11.28 -18.88 -2.28
CA PHE A 100 12.54 -18.58 -2.97
C PHE A 100 12.25 -18.07 -4.36
N TYR A 101 12.81 -16.91 -4.68
CA TYR A 101 12.55 -16.15 -5.89
C TYR A 101 13.77 -16.19 -6.81
N VAL A 102 13.51 -16.36 -8.11
CA VAL A 102 14.43 -16.03 -9.18
C VAL A 102 13.93 -14.74 -9.83
N ASP A 103 14.78 -13.73 -9.89
CA ASP A 103 14.44 -12.39 -10.35
C ASP A 103 15.41 -11.93 -11.44
N LEU A 104 14.86 -11.57 -12.60
CA LEU A 104 15.55 -11.12 -13.80
C LEU A 104 15.25 -9.64 -14.12
N THR A 105 14.64 -8.89 -13.18
CA THR A 105 14.24 -7.51 -13.44
C THR A 105 15.37 -6.49 -13.33
N TYR A 106 16.57 -6.89 -12.91
CA TYR A 106 17.71 -5.99 -12.76
C TYR A 106 18.81 -6.25 -13.77
N ASN A 107 19.56 -5.19 -14.10
CA ASN A 107 20.81 -5.34 -14.84
C ASN A 107 22.03 -5.38 -13.91
N ASN A 108 23.19 -5.69 -14.47
CA ASN A 108 24.47 -5.81 -13.78
C ASN A 108 24.98 -4.53 -13.07
N ILE A 109 24.37 -3.37 -13.32
CA ILE A 109 24.69 -2.11 -12.62
C ILE A 109 23.62 -1.72 -11.59
N GLY A 110 22.63 -2.60 -11.36
CA GLY A 110 21.59 -2.42 -10.34
C GLY A 110 20.38 -1.61 -10.79
N ASN A 111 20.27 -1.28 -12.09
CA ASN A 111 19.07 -0.60 -12.59
C ASN A 111 17.92 -1.60 -12.73
N ASP A 112 16.75 -1.19 -12.25
CA ASP A 112 15.50 -1.92 -12.47
C ASP A 112 14.97 -1.70 -13.90
N LEU A 113 14.60 -2.80 -14.54
CA LEU A 113 14.10 -2.89 -15.91
C LEU A 113 12.59 -3.15 -15.97
N SER A 114 11.88 -3.32 -14.84
CA SER A 114 10.45 -3.70 -14.80
C SER A 114 9.56 -2.79 -15.66
N SER A 115 9.86 -1.49 -15.69
CA SER A 115 9.09 -0.49 -16.46
C SER A 115 9.33 -0.51 -17.98
N LYS A 116 10.26 -1.33 -18.46
CA LYS A 116 10.73 -1.27 -19.85
C LYS A 116 9.93 -2.15 -20.81
N GLY A 117 9.14 -3.07 -20.30
CA GLY A 117 8.24 -3.94 -21.09
C GLY A 117 8.93 -5.02 -21.92
N TYR A 118 10.24 -5.22 -21.79
CA TYR A 118 11.02 -6.19 -22.57
C TYR A 118 11.65 -7.32 -21.73
N ILE A 119 11.19 -7.51 -20.49
CA ILE A 119 11.70 -8.58 -19.62
C ILE A 119 11.18 -9.94 -20.11
N PRO A 120 12.03 -10.98 -20.20
CA PRO A 120 11.60 -12.33 -20.54
C PRO A 120 10.55 -12.90 -19.58
N ASN A 121 9.49 -13.48 -20.15
CA ASN A 121 8.43 -14.21 -19.43
C ASN A 121 8.33 -15.66 -19.93
N ASN A 122 7.65 -16.50 -19.15
CA ASN A 122 7.43 -17.94 -19.40
C ASN A 122 8.71 -18.78 -19.51
N LEU A 123 9.83 -18.30 -18.94
CA LEU A 123 11.05 -19.10 -18.83
C LEU A 123 10.93 -20.07 -17.65
N GLU A 124 11.23 -21.34 -17.90
CA GLU A 124 11.25 -22.38 -16.88
C GLU A 124 12.40 -22.14 -15.90
N SER A 125 12.08 -22.10 -14.60
CA SER A 125 13.02 -21.96 -13.51
C SER A 125 12.89 -23.15 -12.56
N PHE A 126 13.95 -23.94 -12.45
CA PHE A 126 14.09 -24.98 -11.45
C PHE A 126 14.63 -24.37 -10.16
N ILE A 127 13.91 -24.55 -9.06
CA ILE A 127 14.36 -24.13 -7.73
C ILE A 127 14.40 -25.35 -6.81
N GLY A 128 15.52 -25.55 -6.13
CA GLY A 128 15.75 -26.67 -5.23
C GLY A 128 16.43 -26.26 -3.93
N VAL A 129 16.06 -26.94 -2.84
CA VAL A 129 16.64 -26.79 -1.51
C VAL A 129 17.17 -28.13 -1.02
N PHE A 130 18.35 -28.14 -0.40
CA PHE A 130 18.95 -29.38 0.10
C PHE A 130 19.91 -29.15 1.27
N ASN A 131 20.12 -30.19 2.08
CA ASN A 131 21.05 -30.19 3.21
C ASN A 131 22.19 -31.22 3.03
N GLY A 132 23.16 -31.18 3.96
CA GLY A 132 24.33 -32.08 3.93
C GLY A 132 24.00 -33.57 4.13
N ASN A 133 22.78 -33.91 4.54
CA ASN A 133 22.33 -35.30 4.75
C ASN A 133 21.61 -35.90 3.53
N GLY A 134 21.51 -35.14 2.43
CA GLY A 134 20.88 -35.61 1.20
C GLY A 134 19.36 -35.48 1.14
N VAL A 135 18.73 -34.84 2.15
CA VAL A 135 17.32 -34.41 2.05
C VAL A 135 17.27 -33.27 1.02
N LYS A 136 16.37 -33.38 0.05
CA LYS A 136 16.20 -32.40 -1.01
C LYS A 136 14.74 -32.23 -1.37
N LYS A 137 14.33 -31.00 -1.65
CA LYS A 137 13.05 -30.66 -2.26
C LYS A 137 13.31 -29.78 -3.48
N SER A 138 12.46 -29.89 -4.48
CA SER A 138 12.57 -29.06 -5.68
C SER A 138 11.23 -28.92 -6.37
N ASN A 139 11.03 -27.79 -7.02
CA ASN A 139 9.89 -27.57 -7.89
C ASN A 139 10.30 -26.73 -9.10
N ILE A 140 9.42 -26.69 -10.09
CA ILE A 140 9.56 -25.86 -11.28
C ILE A 140 8.54 -24.72 -11.18
N SER A 141 8.97 -23.52 -11.56
CA SER A 141 8.15 -22.32 -11.68
C SER A 141 8.50 -21.59 -12.97
N TYR A 142 7.69 -20.63 -13.39
CA TYR A 142 7.89 -19.90 -14.65
C TYR A 142 7.96 -18.40 -14.39
N LEU A 143 8.86 -17.70 -15.10
CA LEU A 143 8.96 -16.26 -14.97
C LEU A 143 7.65 -15.59 -15.39
N HIS A 144 7.09 -14.78 -14.51
CA HIS A 144 6.00 -13.86 -14.78
C HIS A 144 6.46 -12.46 -14.39
N GLU A 145 6.45 -11.54 -15.34
CA GLU A 145 7.04 -10.20 -15.22
C GLU A 145 8.48 -10.23 -14.68
N GLY A 146 9.27 -11.18 -15.18
CA GLY A 146 10.68 -11.34 -14.79
C GLY A 146 10.95 -12.04 -13.46
N LYS A 147 9.92 -12.48 -12.73
CA LYS A 147 10.10 -13.18 -11.44
C LYS A 147 9.42 -14.55 -11.45
N ALA A 148 10.04 -15.55 -10.83
CA ALA A 148 9.45 -16.85 -10.54
C ALA A 148 9.73 -17.22 -9.10
N PHE A 149 8.85 -17.98 -8.46
CA PHE A 149 9.11 -18.44 -7.10
C PHE A 149 8.58 -19.84 -6.84
N VAL A 150 9.15 -20.47 -5.81
CA VAL A 150 8.67 -21.72 -5.22
C VAL A 150 8.61 -21.57 -3.71
N ASP A 151 7.52 -22.03 -3.14
CA ASP A 151 7.28 -22.07 -1.70
C ASP A 151 7.67 -23.44 -1.12
N PHE A 152 8.51 -23.46 -0.08
CA PHE A 152 8.95 -24.69 0.57
C PHE A 152 8.70 -24.67 2.07
N GLU A 153 8.14 -25.78 2.57
CA GLU A 153 8.29 -26.18 3.97
C GLU A 153 9.74 -26.65 4.23
N LEU A 154 10.38 -26.19 5.30
CA LEU A 154 11.82 -26.32 5.57
C LEU A 154 12.16 -27.08 6.87
N ASN A 155 11.16 -27.42 7.69
CA ASN A 155 11.37 -28.04 9.01
C ASN A 155 12.26 -29.30 8.98
N ASP A 156 12.02 -30.20 8.03
CA ASP A 156 12.78 -31.44 7.81
C ASP A 156 14.20 -31.18 7.26
N LEU A 157 14.38 -30.10 6.48
CA LEU A 157 15.70 -29.71 5.98
C LEU A 157 16.60 -29.16 7.11
N PHE A 158 16.01 -28.51 8.11
CA PHE A 158 16.70 -27.87 9.24
C PHE A 158 16.81 -28.73 10.52
N GLU A 159 16.30 -29.96 10.54
CA GLU A 159 16.24 -30.79 11.77
C GLU A 159 17.62 -30.93 12.45
N ASN A 160 18.69 -31.08 11.68
CA ASN A 160 20.06 -31.24 12.17
C ASN A 160 21.07 -30.27 11.51
N HIS A 161 20.58 -29.19 10.88
CA HIS A 161 21.42 -28.24 10.14
C HIS A 161 21.03 -26.80 10.50
N GLU A 162 22.04 -25.94 10.69
CA GLU A 162 21.84 -24.50 10.89
C GLU A 162 21.67 -23.75 9.57
N ASN A 163 22.06 -24.36 8.45
CA ASN A 163 21.92 -23.81 7.12
C ASN A 163 21.58 -24.88 6.08
N ILE A 164 20.96 -24.45 5.00
CA ILE A 164 20.66 -25.26 3.82
C ILE A 164 21.25 -24.58 2.59
N THR A 165 21.41 -25.34 1.51
CA THR A 165 21.78 -24.77 0.21
C THR A 165 20.53 -24.64 -0.66
N VAL A 166 20.37 -23.47 -1.25
CA VAL A 166 19.33 -23.17 -2.25
C VAL A 166 20.00 -23.07 -3.60
N MET A 167 19.37 -23.67 -4.61
CA MET A 167 19.85 -23.68 -5.97
C MET A 167 18.73 -23.26 -6.91
N ALA A 168 19.04 -22.33 -7.80
CA ALA A 168 18.21 -22.01 -8.96
C ALA A 168 18.96 -22.38 -10.23
N ILE A 169 18.25 -22.98 -11.18
CA ILE A 169 18.73 -23.28 -12.54
C ILE A 169 17.68 -22.78 -13.51
N PHE A 170 18.07 -21.90 -14.41
CA PHE A 170 17.26 -21.54 -15.58
C PHE A 170 18.22 -21.18 -16.71
N ASP A 171 17.86 -21.53 -17.95
CA ASP A 171 18.78 -21.50 -19.10
C ASP A 171 20.13 -22.17 -18.77
N ASN A 172 21.24 -21.45 -18.99
CA ASN A 172 22.60 -21.92 -18.77
C ASN A 172 23.18 -21.45 -17.42
N VAL A 173 22.41 -20.76 -16.59
CA VAL A 173 22.88 -20.25 -15.30
C VAL A 173 22.49 -21.17 -14.15
N LYS A 174 23.42 -21.32 -13.21
CA LYS A 174 23.20 -21.98 -11.92
C LYS A 174 23.62 -21.04 -10.81
N ILE A 175 22.67 -20.67 -9.96
CA ILE A 175 22.90 -19.79 -8.80
C ILE A 175 22.76 -20.64 -7.54
N LEU A 176 23.69 -20.47 -6.60
CA LEU A 176 23.74 -21.19 -5.33
C LEU A 176 23.89 -20.20 -4.18
N ASN A 177 23.00 -20.28 -3.19
CA ASN A 177 23.07 -19.49 -1.96
C ASN A 177 22.98 -20.40 -0.72
N SER A 178 23.63 -19.98 0.36
CA SER A 178 23.43 -20.57 1.69
C SER A 178 22.28 -19.84 2.39
N PHE A 179 21.41 -20.58 3.05
CA PHE A 179 20.23 -20.06 3.72
C PHE A 179 20.17 -20.53 5.17
N ASN A 180 20.03 -19.59 6.11
CA ASN A 180 20.14 -19.87 7.55
C ASN A 180 18.79 -20.29 8.15
N LYS A 181 18.83 -21.13 9.18
CA LYS A 181 17.66 -21.57 9.94
C LYS A 181 17.04 -20.45 10.76
N LYS A 182 17.87 -19.59 11.34
CA LYS A 182 17.44 -18.49 12.20
C LYS A 182 17.07 -17.28 11.35
N ALA A 183 15.85 -16.80 11.51
CA ALA A 183 15.39 -15.56 10.89
C ALA A 183 15.94 -14.35 11.64
N THR A 184 16.37 -13.34 10.89
CA THR A 184 16.77 -12.03 11.38
C THR A 184 15.96 -10.94 10.67
N ILE A 185 15.87 -9.77 11.31
CA ILE A 185 15.49 -8.52 10.69
C ILE A 185 16.80 -7.85 10.32
N ASP A 186 17.03 -7.67 9.02
CA ASP A 186 18.27 -7.12 8.49
C ASP A 186 18.09 -5.61 8.25
N ILE A 187 18.89 -4.82 8.97
CA ILE A 187 18.85 -3.36 8.93
C ILE A 187 20.07 -2.86 8.17
N MET A 188 19.87 -1.93 7.24
CA MET A 188 20.92 -1.15 6.60
C MET A 188 20.64 0.35 6.78
N ILE A 189 21.63 1.08 7.28
CA ILE A 189 21.58 2.53 7.46
C ILE A 189 22.70 3.15 6.63
N PHE A 190 22.33 4.11 5.79
CA PHE A 190 23.27 4.99 5.11
C PHE A 190 22.93 6.45 5.43
N SER A 191 23.92 7.31 5.64
CA SER A 191 23.70 8.75 5.74
C SER A 191 24.81 9.54 5.05
N SER A 192 24.47 10.67 4.44
CA SER A 192 25.46 11.62 3.93
C SER A 192 26.20 12.36 5.05
N ALA A 193 25.74 12.26 6.30
CA ALA A 193 26.44 12.79 7.44
C ALA A 193 27.76 12.03 7.68
N TRP A 194 28.77 12.74 8.17
CA TRP A 194 30.08 12.16 8.47
C TRP A 194 30.07 11.47 9.82
N ASP A 195 30.35 10.17 9.84
CA ASP A 195 30.63 9.40 11.04
C ASP A 195 31.98 9.84 11.61
N VAL A 196 31.95 10.48 12.79
CA VAL A 196 33.12 11.05 13.46
C VAL A 196 34.13 9.98 13.86
N GLU A 197 33.67 8.77 14.16
CA GLU A 197 34.52 7.68 14.65
C GLU A 197 35.18 6.93 13.50
N ASN A 198 34.42 6.66 12.44
CA ASN A 198 34.89 5.88 11.29
C ASN A 198 35.52 6.74 10.19
N ASN A 199 35.40 8.06 10.29
CA ASN A 199 35.94 9.03 9.33
C ASN A 199 35.50 8.72 7.88
N TYR A 200 34.21 8.44 7.74
CA TYR A 200 33.53 8.16 6.48
C TYR A 200 32.04 8.51 6.61
N PHE A 201 31.28 8.43 5.52
CA PHE A 201 29.82 8.49 5.60
C PHE A 201 29.26 7.36 6.48
N VAL A 202 28.16 7.61 7.19
CA VAL A 202 27.50 6.56 7.97
C VAL A 202 27.08 5.45 7.02
N ASN A 203 27.55 4.23 7.29
CA ASN A 203 27.17 3.03 6.57
C ASN A 203 27.25 1.85 7.55
N LYS A 204 26.09 1.42 8.07
CA LYS A 204 25.99 0.41 9.12
C LYS A 204 24.98 -0.66 8.73
N THR A 205 25.25 -1.89 9.16
CA THR A 205 24.33 -3.02 8.97
C THR A 205 24.17 -3.78 10.28
N TYR A 206 22.94 -4.17 10.61
CA TYR A 206 22.62 -4.94 11.82
C TYR A 206 21.73 -6.13 11.46
N GLN A 207 21.89 -7.25 12.16
CA GLN A 207 21.01 -8.41 12.05
C GLN A 207 20.36 -8.66 13.40
N ILE A 208 19.06 -8.38 13.49
CA ILE A 208 18.32 -8.45 14.76
C ILE A 208 17.52 -9.76 14.80
N PRO A 209 17.70 -10.62 15.81
CA PRO A 209 16.89 -11.84 15.91
C PRO A 209 15.43 -11.51 16.24
N PHE A 210 14.50 -12.31 15.71
CA PHE A 210 13.07 -12.26 16.04
C PHE A 210 12.75 -12.78 17.46
N SER A 211 13.27 -12.13 18.50
CA SER A 211 13.19 -12.61 19.89
C SER A 211 11.76 -12.72 20.43
N ASN A 212 10.87 -11.81 20.03
CA ASN A 212 9.46 -11.76 20.43
C ASN A 212 8.54 -11.86 19.19
N ASN A 213 7.23 -11.97 19.41
CA ASN A 213 6.25 -11.93 18.32
C ASN A 213 6.26 -10.57 17.60
N ALA A 214 6.25 -9.48 18.37
CA ALA A 214 6.42 -8.12 17.90
C ALA A 214 7.82 -7.59 18.23
N SER A 215 8.43 -6.89 17.29
CA SER A 215 9.73 -6.23 17.42
C SER A 215 9.59 -4.73 17.20
N TRP A 216 10.31 -3.96 18.01
CA TRP A 216 10.39 -2.51 17.92
C TRP A 216 11.75 -2.11 17.36
N ILE A 217 11.77 -1.37 16.25
CA ILE A 217 12.97 -0.72 15.71
C ILE A 217 12.69 0.77 15.55
N THR A 218 13.55 1.64 16.07
CA THR A 218 13.48 3.09 15.81
C THR A 218 14.85 3.62 15.44
N PHE A 219 14.90 4.43 14.38
CA PHE A 219 16.00 5.34 14.12
C PHE A 219 15.59 6.72 14.58
N SER A 220 16.43 7.39 15.37
CA SER A 220 16.22 8.77 15.77
C SER A 220 17.49 9.56 15.56
N TRP A 221 17.37 10.82 15.16
CA TRP A 221 18.51 11.73 15.05
C TRP A 221 18.26 12.98 15.88
N THR A 222 19.34 13.50 16.46
CA THR A 222 19.29 14.60 17.43
C THR A 222 20.42 15.58 17.17
N GLU A 223 20.19 16.82 17.57
CA GLU A 223 21.22 17.83 17.64
C GLU A 223 22.10 17.64 18.90
N THR A 224 23.41 17.88 18.76
CA THR A 224 24.34 18.02 19.90
C THR A 224 25.10 19.34 19.87
N GLY A 225 24.95 20.11 18.80
CA GLY A 225 25.55 21.41 18.57
C GLY A 225 25.41 21.81 17.10
N LEU A 226 25.96 22.96 16.74
CA LEU A 226 25.82 23.52 15.40
C LEU A 226 26.37 22.57 14.32
N PHE A 227 25.46 22.02 13.51
CA PHE A 227 25.74 21.01 12.47
C PHE A 227 26.51 19.78 12.97
N THR A 228 26.25 19.40 14.22
CA THR A 228 26.74 18.18 14.88
C THR A 228 25.58 17.49 15.58
N GLY A 229 25.51 16.17 15.49
CA GLY A 229 24.37 15.41 15.98
C GLY A 229 24.71 13.98 16.32
N LYS A 230 23.67 13.22 16.66
CA LYS A 230 23.76 11.77 16.88
C LYS A 230 22.64 11.06 16.14
N ILE A 231 22.93 9.87 15.65
CA ILE A 231 21.92 8.91 15.17
C ILE A 231 21.86 7.77 16.19
N TYR A 232 20.66 7.51 16.70
CA TYR A 232 20.34 6.42 17.61
C TYR A 232 19.66 5.29 16.85
N VAL A 233 20.15 4.06 17.06
CA VAL A 233 19.49 2.83 16.64
C VAL A 233 18.89 2.18 17.88
N ILE A 234 17.57 2.16 17.99
CA ILE A 234 16.84 1.62 19.13
C ILE A 234 16.20 0.30 18.70
N VAL A 235 16.38 -0.74 19.50
CA VAL A 235 15.79 -2.07 19.28
C VAL A 235 15.16 -2.55 20.58
N ASN A 236 13.86 -2.87 20.53
CA ASN A 236 13.10 -3.41 21.67
C ASN A 236 13.24 -2.61 22.97
N GLY A 237 13.35 -1.28 22.85
CA GLY A 237 13.45 -0.35 23.98
C GLY A 237 14.84 -0.13 24.53
N GLU A 238 15.87 -0.65 23.87
CA GLU A 238 17.27 -0.43 24.21
C GLU A 238 18.00 0.27 23.06
N ILE A 239 18.95 1.15 23.39
CA ILE A 239 19.84 1.77 22.39
C ILE A 239 20.88 0.72 22.00
N LEU A 240 20.80 0.24 20.77
CA LEU A 240 21.75 -0.71 20.19
C LEU A 240 23.03 -0.01 19.75
N ASP A 241 22.92 1.18 19.14
CA ASP A 241 24.05 1.96 18.64
C ASP A 241 23.79 3.47 18.75
N GLU A 242 24.87 4.22 18.93
CA GLU A 242 24.88 5.70 18.96
C GLU A 242 26.01 6.18 18.04
N ILE A 243 25.65 6.84 16.95
CA ILE A 243 26.59 7.26 15.91
C ILE A 243 26.76 8.78 15.99
N ASN A 244 27.95 9.24 16.37
CA ASN A 244 28.29 10.65 16.38
C ASN A 244 28.48 11.17 14.95
N ILE A 245 27.74 12.21 14.57
CA ILE A 245 27.73 12.74 13.21
C ILE A 245 28.04 14.23 13.13
N ASN A 246 28.64 14.66 12.02
CA ASN A 246 28.74 16.08 11.65
C ASN A 246 28.49 16.30 10.17
N ASN A 247 28.07 17.52 9.81
CA ASN A 247 27.94 17.91 8.41
C ASN A 247 29.32 18.29 7.83
N LEU A 248 29.73 17.62 6.76
CA LEU A 248 31.04 17.84 6.11
C LEU A 248 31.21 19.28 5.60
N PHE A 249 30.14 19.86 5.05
CA PHE A 249 30.20 21.19 4.45
C PHE A 249 30.42 22.26 5.53
N TYR A 250 29.74 22.13 6.67
CA TYR A 250 30.01 22.95 7.84
C TYR A 250 31.46 22.81 8.33
N GLN A 251 32.00 21.59 8.43
CA GLN A 251 33.40 21.41 8.86
C GLN A 251 34.39 22.14 7.95
N HIS A 252 34.09 22.22 6.65
CA HIS A 252 34.91 22.93 5.67
C HIS A 252 34.85 24.46 5.83
N PHE A 253 33.66 25.02 6.10
CA PHE A 253 33.42 26.47 6.08
C PHE A 253 33.39 27.15 7.45
N LYS A 254 33.31 26.41 8.57
CA LYS A 254 33.11 26.97 9.92
C LYS A 254 34.12 28.04 10.35
N ASN A 255 35.32 28.04 9.77
CA ASN A 255 36.38 29.02 10.07
C ASN A 255 36.37 30.24 9.13
N ASN A 256 35.56 30.22 8.07
CA ASN A 256 35.52 31.26 7.04
C ASN A 256 34.38 32.27 7.28
N TYR A 257 33.34 31.88 8.02
CA TYR A 257 32.16 32.68 8.31
C TYR A 257 31.88 32.71 9.82
N SER A 258 31.11 33.70 10.28
CA SER A 258 30.70 33.78 11.68
C SER A 258 29.63 32.73 12.01
N THR A 259 29.49 32.40 13.30
CA THR A 259 28.43 31.52 13.81
C THR A 259 27.03 32.01 13.37
N ASN A 260 26.81 33.32 13.30
CA ASN A 260 25.54 33.92 12.85
C ASN A 260 25.13 33.49 11.43
N VAL A 261 26.10 33.28 10.52
CA VAL A 261 25.80 32.81 9.15
C VAL A 261 25.22 31.41 9.19
N PHE A 262 25.79 30.54 10.03
CA PHE A 262 25.39 29.14 10.17
C PHE A 262 24.06 28.99 10.91
N GLU A 263 23.83 29.77 11.95
CA GLU A 263 22.52 29.87 12.62
C GLU A 263 21.42 30.36 11.67
N ALA A 264 21.75 31.31 10.79
CA ALA A 264 20.82 31.79 9.77
C ALA A 264 20.48 30.70 8.72
N ILE A 265 21.46 29.87 8.34
CA ILE A 265 21.24 28.71 7.44
C ILE A 265 20.32 27.71 8.12
N LYS A 266 20.65 27.29 9.35
CA LYS A 266 19.87 26.35 10.14
C LYS A 266 18.42 26.81 10.26
N LEU A 267 18.18 28.05 10.69
CA LEU A 267 16.83 28.61 10.82
C LEU A 267 16.09 28.65 9.47
N LEU A 268 16.77 29.04 8.39
CA LEU A 268 16.17 29.07 7.05
C LEU A 268 15.76 27.68 6.57
N ASP A 269 16.59 26.66 6.79
CA ASP A 269 16.27 25.30 6.35
C ASP A 269 15.16 24.67 7.19
N THR A 270 15.17 24.86 8.51
CA THR A 270 14.10 24.37 9.41
C THR A 270 12.73 24.96 9.07
N VAL A 271 12.65 26.28 8.87
CA VAL A 271 11.38 26.94 8.53
C VAL A 271 10.83 26.43 7.20
N PHE A 272 11.70 26.14 6.23
CA PHE A 272 11.27 25.72 4.89
C PHE A 272 11.26 24.21 4.66
N ALA A 273 11.53 23.38 5.68
CA ALA A 273 11.65 21.92 5.57
C ALA A 273 10.43 21.24 4.92
N SER A 274 9.23 21.63 5.33
CA SER A 274 7.93 21.05 4.94
C SER A 274 7.23 21.76 3.77
N THR A 275 7.93 22.63 3.06
CA THR A 275 7.36 23.38 1.92
C THR A 275 7.42 22.62 0.60
N LYS A 276 7.84 21.34 0.63
CA LYS A 276 7.96 20.48 -0.54
C LYS A 276 6.59 19.99 -1.03
N GLU A 277 6.50 19.66 -2.32
CA GLU A 277 5.32 19.08 -2.93
C GLU A 277 4.85 17.82 -2.18
N GLY A 278 3.55 17.75 -1.88
CA GLY A 278 2.92 16.57 -1.28
C GLY A 278 2.52 16.67 0.20
N VAL A 279 2.88 17.74 0.90
CA VAL A 279 2.42 17.99 2.28
C VAL A 279 1.13 18.84 2.24
N TRP A 280 0.07 18.39 2.92
CA TRP A 280 -1.25 19.07 2.91
C TRP A 280 -1.21 20.50 3.49
N ALA A 281 -0.27 20.78 4.39
CA ALA A 281 -0.01 22.11 4.94
C ALA A 281 1.49 22.28 5.25
N PRO A 282 2.06 23.48 5.14
CA PRO A 282 3.41 23.73 5.61
C PRO A 282 3.48 23.66 7.15
N ASN A 283 4.67 23.44 7.69
CA ASN A 283 4.92 23.37 9.12
C ASN A 283 4.51 24.68 9.83
N GLY A 284 4.28 24.55 11.14
CA GLY A 284 3.82 25.66 11.97
C GLY A 284 4.74 26.88 11.93
N TYR A 285 6.05 26.71 11.75
CA TYR A 285 7.00 27.82 11.67
C TYR A 285 6.80 28.66 10.40
N TYR A 286 6.72 28.01 9.23
CA TYR A 286 6.46 28.68 7.97
C TYR A 286 5.10 29.39 7.99
N PHE A 287 4.06 28.70 8.44
CA PHE A 287 2.70 29.26 8.49
C PHE A 287 2.62 30.47 9.44
N SER A 288 3.20 30.35 10.63
CA SER A 288 3.23 31.44 11.62
C SER A 288 3.99 32.65 11.09
N PHE A 289 5.12 32.43 10.40
CA PHE A 289 5.86 33.52 9.78
C PHE A 289 5.08 34.19 8.65
N ALA A 290 4.49 33.43 7.72
CA ALA A 290 3.70 33.98 6.62
C ALA A 290 2.53 34.83 7.15
N LYS A 291 1.83 34.31 8.17
CA LYS A 291 0.75 35.03 8.87
C LYS A 291 1.24 36.32 9.54
N ALA A 292 2.34 36.26 10.28
CA ALA A 292 2.93 37.43 10.94
C ALA A 292 3.45 38.48 9.95
N ALA A 293 3.94 38.02 8.79
CA ALA A 293 4.41 38.88 7.70
C ALA A 293 3.27 39.46 6.84
N ASN A 294 2.02 39.02 7.06
CA ASN A 294 0.85 39.35 6.24
C ASN A 294 1.07 39.00 4.75
N ILE A 295 1.62 37.81 4.49
CA ILE A 295 1.85 37.24 3.16
C ILE A 295 1.00 35.97 3.03
N ASP A 296 0.40 35.73 1.86
CA ASP A 296 -0.25 34.45 1.58
C ASP A 296 0.81 33.33 1.67
N PHE A 297 0.59 32.36 2.55
CA PHE A 297 1.49 31.24 2.76
C PHE A 297 1.69 30.40 1.48
N ARG A 298 0.74 30.47 0.53
CA ARG A 298 0.83 29.80 -0.77
C ARG A 298 1.82 30.47 -1.73
N ASP A 299 2.19 31.74 -1.49
CA ASP A 299 3.22 32.43 -2.27
C ASP A 299 4.62 32.18 -1.67
N TYR A 300 5.16 31.00 -1.98
CA TYR A 300 6.49 30.57 -1.55
C TYR A 300 7.56 31.63 -1.77
N ASN A 301 7.58 32.27 -2.95
CA ASN A 301 8.63 33.22 -3.32
C ASN A 301 8.55 34.50 -2.47
N SER A 302 7.35 35.01 -2.22
CA SER A 302 7.17 36.19 -1.36
C SER A 302 7.55 35.88 0.09
N VAL A 303 7.12 34.72 0.61
CA VAL A 303 7.48 34.30 1.98
C VAL A 303 8.99 34.11 2.10
N TYR A 304 9.62 33.39 1.16
CA TYR A 304 11.06 33.15 1.14
C TYR A 304 11.88 34.44 1.08
N ASN A 305 11.54 35.37 0.17
CA ASN A 305 12.26 36.63 0.07
C ASN A 305 12.06 37.53 1.31
N ARG A 306 10.88 37.52 1.91
CA ARG A 306 10.64 38.26 3.17
C ARG A 306 11.42 37.65 4.32
N PHE A 307 11.49 36.32 4.38
CA PHE A 307 12.24 35.59 5.40
C PHE A 307 13.75 35.84 5.28
N LEU A 308 14.30 35.85 4.06
CA LEU A 308 15.71 36.21 3.83
C LEU A 308 16.06 37.62 4.35
N ASN A 309 15.17 38.59 4.16
CA ASN A 309 15.36 39.94 4.72
C ASN A 309 15.28 39.95 6.25
N TYR A 310 14.38 39.15 6.82
CA TYR A 310 14.26 38.98 8.27
C TYR A 310 15.55 38.41 8.87
N ILE A 311 16.06 37.28 8.36
CA ILE A 311 17.30 36.68 8.88
C ILE A 311 18.52 37.58 8.68
N LYS A 312 18.57 38.35 7.58
CA LYS A 312 19.63 39.33 7.37
C LYS A 312 19.70 40.35 8.51
N LEU A 313 18.54 40.89 8.91
CA LEU A 313 18.45 41.88 9.97
C LEU A 313 18.64 41.25 11.35
N TYR A 314 18.06 40.07 11.58
CA TYR A 314 18.10 39.40 12.88
C TYR A 314 19.51 38.95 13.27
N TYR A 315 20.30 38.46 12.30
CA TYR A 315 21.67 37.99 12.52
C TYR A 315 22.77 38.99 12.13
N ASP A 316 22.39 40.21 11.73
CA ASP A 316 23.31 41.28 11.26
C ASP A 316 24.23 40.82 10.12
N LEU A 317 23.64 40.20 9.09
CA LEU A 317 24.37 39.61 7.97
C LEU A 317 24.73 40.66 6.91
N THR A 318 25.95 40.55 6.35
CA THR A 318 26.33 41.33 5.16
C THR A 318 25.64 40.79 3.91
N ASP A 319 25.66 41.56 2.81
CA ASP A 319 25.16 41.07 1.51
C ASP A 319 25.95 39.84 1.01
N SER A 320 27.23 39.74 1.34
CA SER A 320 28.06 38.58 1.01
C SER A 320 27.63 37.35 1.81
N ASP A 321 27.38 37.52 3.11
CA ASP A 321 26.91 36.44 3.97
C ASP A 321 25.54 35.93 3.51
N LEU A 322 24.60 36.85 3.24
CA LEU A 322 23.26 36.47 2.77
C LEU A 322 23.32 35.73 1.42
N ASN A 323 24.23 36.12 0.52
CA ASN A 323 24.47 35.39 -0.72
C ASN A 323 25.01 33.98 -0.47
N PHE A 324 25.90 33.81 0.52
CA PHE A 324 26.38 32.49 0.91
C PHE A 324 25.25 31.62 1.46
N VAL A 325 24.45 32.14 2.41
CA VAL A 325 23.27 31.46 2.94
C VAL A 325 22.34 31.00 1.82
N LYS A 326 21.94 31.92 0.93
CA LYS A 326 21.00 31.64 -0.15
C LYS A 326 21.49 30.55 -1.12
N ASN A 327 22.77 30.58 -1.49
CA ASN A 327 23.31 29.71 -2.53
C ASN A 327 23.76 28.34 -2.02
N TYR A 328 24.09 28.22 -0.73
CA TYR A 328 24.73 27.01 -0.20
C TYR A 328 23.94 26.30 0.91
N LYS A 329 22.81 26.85 1.39
CA LYS A 329 22.01 26.25 2.48
C LYS A 329 21.76 24.74 2.32
N GLY A 330 21.45 24.28 1.10
CA GLY A 330 21.12 22.88 0.84
C GLY A 330 22.26 21.87 1.11
N PHE A 331 23.52 22.32 1.19
CA PHE A 331 24.66 21.45 1.53
C PHE A 331 24.81 21.23 3.05
N PHE A 332 24.04 21.96 3.86
CA PHE A 332 24.02 21.84 5.32
C PHE A 332 22.90 20.91 5.82
N ILE A 333 22.13 20.33 4.90
CA ILE A 333 21.14 19.30 5.17
C ILE A 333 21.73 17.97 4.73
N ASP A 334 21.85 17.03 5.67
CA ASP A 334 22.20 15.65 5.36
C ASP A 334 20.94 14.81 5.19
N PHE A 335 21.06 13.59 4.65
CA PHE A 335 19.97 12.62 4.62
C PHE A 335 20.35 11.33 5.33
N ILE A 336 19.34 10.61 5.82
CA ILE A 336 19.44 9.26 6.35
C ILE A 336 18.53 8.35 5.55
N ASP A 337 19.11 7.30 4.97
CA ASP A 337 18.46 6.20 4.27
C ASP A 337 18.42 4.98 5.19
N MET A 338 17.22 4.45 5.38
CA MET A 338 16.89 3.36 6.28
C MET A 338 16.23 2.25 5.47
N THR A 339 16.90 1.09 5.41
CA THR A 339 16.35 -0.13 4.82
C THR A 339 16.17 -1.18 5.92
N ILE A 340 14.98 -1.77 6.01
CA ILE A 340 14.69 -2.88 6.93
C ILE A 340 14.10 -4.03 6.12
N ASP A 341 14.86 -5.11 5.95
CA ASP A 341 14.34 -6.37 5.44
C ASP A 341 13.82 -7.22 6.59
N PHE A 342 12.49 -7.33 6.66
CA PHE A 342 11.78 -8.15 7.65
C PHE A 342 11.27 -9.45 7.02
N HIS A 343 11.62 -9.74 5.76
CA HIS A 343 11.26 -10.94 5.03
C HIS A 343 9.74 -11.18 4.94
N GLY A 344 8.98 -10.10 4.77
CA GLY A 344 7.52 -10.14 4.59
C GLY A 344 7.11 -10.66 3.21
N ASP A 345 5.84 -10.48 2.85
CA ASP A 345 5.36 -10.87 1.52
C ASP A 345 5.87 -9.94 0.40
N MET A 346 6.22 -10.54 -0.74
CA MET A 346 6.51 -9.76 -1.94
C MET A 346 5.21 -9.25 -2.59
N THR A 347 5.13 -7.95 -2.79
CA THR A 347 4.04 -7.33 -3.52
C THR A 347 4.41 -7.30 -5.01
N PRO A 348 3.52 -7.71 -5.92
CA PRO A 348 3.77 -7.59 -7.35
C PRO A 348 4.03 -6.13 -7.75
N ASP A 349 4.96 -5.94 -8.68
CA ASP A 349 5.11 -4.68 -9.42
C ASP A 349 3.89 -4.52 -10.33
N ILE A 350 3.21 -3.38 -10.29
CA ILE A 350 1.94 -3.23 -11.01
C ILE A 350 2.12 -2.32 -12.19
N ASN A 351 2.17 -2.95 -13.36
CA ASN A 351 2.16 -2.27 -14.64
C ASN A 351 0.72 -2.01 -15.07
N PHE A 352 0.41 -0.79 -15.49
CA PHE A 352 -0.87 -0.49 -16.10
C PHE A 352 -0.73 0.57 -17.20
N ASP A 353 -1.58 0.46 -18.22
CA ASP A 353 -1.67 1.44 -19.28
C ASP A 353 -2.86 2.36 -19.03
N TYR A 354 -2.61 3.67 -18.97
CA TYR A 354 -3.68 4.67 -18.85
C TYR A 354 -3.48 5.73 -19.93
N ASN A 355 -4.47 5.90 -20.81
CA ASN A 355 -4.41 6.78 -21.99
C ASN A 355 -3.17 6.58 -22.89
N GLY A 356 -2.69 5.34 -23.01
CA GLY A 356 -1.51 4.99 -23.81
C GLY A 356 -0.17 5.31 -23.15
N VAL A 357 -0.16 5.69 -21.86
CA VAL A 357 1.05 5.86 -21.06
C VAL A 357 1.19 4.68 -20.11
N HIS A 358 2.33 3.98 -20.21
CA HIS A 358 2.69 2.90 -19.30
C HIS A 358 3.11 3.47 -17.95
N LYS A 359 2.50 3.00 -16.87
CA LYS A 359 2.82 3.35 -15.49
C LYS A 359 3.18 2.11 -14.69
N LEU A 360 4.22 2.23 -13.87
CA LEU A 360 4.66 1.20 -12.93
C LEU A 360 4.45 1.70 -11.51
N LEU A 361 3.66 0.97 -10.72
CA LEU A 361 3.56 1.16 -9.27
C LEU A 361 4.42 0.14 -8.56
N LYS A 362 5.13 0.59 -7.53
CA LYS A 362 5.90 -0.23 -6.61
C LYS A 362 5.36 -0.05 -5.20
N PRO A 363 4.30 -0.79 -4.83
CA PRO A 363 3.78 -0.72 -3.47
C PRO A 363 4.82 -1.23 -2.45
N PRO A 364 4.65 -0.91 -1.17
CA PRO A 364 5.41 -1.53 -0.09
C PRO A 364 5.40 -3.06 -0.20
N SER A 365 6.50 -3.71 0.16
CA SER A 365 6.73 -5.14 -0.12
C SER A 365 7.37 -5.86 1.08
N SER A 366 8.35 -6.74 0.87
CA SER A 366 8.91 -7.58 1.92
C SER A 366 9.93 -6.86 2.80
N TYR A 367 10.28 -5.63 2.43
CA TYR A 367 11.20 -4.75 3.12
C TYR A 367 10.67 -3.32 3.11
N ALA A 368 11.08 -2.54 4.10
CA ALA A 368 10.83 -1.10 4.19
C ALA A 368 12.06 -0.33 3.69
N HIS A 369 11.85 0.71 2.90
CA HIS A 369 12.90 1.65 2.46
C HIS A 369 12.42 3.09 2.63
N ARG A 370 13.13 3.88 3.43
CA ARG A 370 12.72 5.24 3.78
C ARG A 370 13.92 6.17 3.85
N ILE A 371 13.70 7.42 3.44
CA ILE A 371 14.71 8.49 3.49
C ILE A 371 14.13 9.67 4.27
N SER A 372 14.90 10.21 5.20
CA SER A 372 14.61 11.44 5.94
C SER A 372 15.79 12.41 5.86
N ASN A 373 15.53 13.68 6.20
CA ASN A 373 16.56 14.72 6.26
C ASN A 373 17.05 14.93 7.69
N ILE A 374 18.32 15.34 7.82
CA ILE A 374 18.98 15.80 9.04
C ILE A 374 19.35 17.28 8.88
N TYR A 375 18.62 18.13 9.58
CA TYR A 375 18.74 19.59 9.67
C TYR A 375 19.64 20.06 10.82
N TYR A 376 20.01 19.15 11.74
CA TYR A 376 20.77 19.41 12.96
C TYR A 376 20.06 20.38 13.91
N THR A 377 18.76 20.16 14.12
CA THR A 377 17.90 21.01 14.95
C THR A 377 16.92 20.17 15.75
N ASP A 378 16.97 20.19 17.07
CA ASP A 378 15.96 19.45 17.84
C ASP A 378 14.58 20.11 17.73
N ILE A 379 13.53 19.28 17.70
CA ILE A 379 12.15 19.75 17.84
C ILE A 379 11.99 20.37 19.23
N GLU A 380 11.17 21.42 19.31
CA GLU A 380 10.85 22.10 20.55
C GLU A 380 9.38 21.88 20.93
N ASP A 381 9.10 21.85 22.24
CA ASP A 381 7.74 21.84 22.78
C ASP A 381 7.08 23.24 22.72
N GLU A 382 5.84 23.34 23.22
CA GLU A 382 5.08 24.60 23.28
C GLU A 382 5.75 25.71 24.14
N ASN A 383 6.74 25.36 24.95
CA ASN A 383 7.51 26.26 25.80
C ASN A 383 8.89 26.61 25.21
N ASN A 384 9.15 26.23 23.94
CA ASN A 384 10.44 26.33 23.25
C ASN A 384 11.56 25.55 23.97
N ILE A 385 11.24 24.41 24.57
CA ILE A 385 12.22 23.51 25.19
C ILE A 385 12.51 22.38 24.21
N SER A 386 13.80 22.15 23.91
CA SER A 386 14.21 20.99 23.11
C SER A 386 13.72 19.69 23.74
N ILE A 387 13.16 18.84 22.89
CA ILE A 387 12.59 17.55 23.28
C ILE A 387 13.60 16.41 23.20
N GLY A 388 14.83 16.74 22.78
CA GLY A 388 15.96 15.83 22.66
C GLY A 388 15.95 14.95 21.42
N TYR A 389 15.17 15.30 20.38
CA TYR A 389 15.31 14.73 19.04
C TYR A 389 14.84 15.70 17.96
N GLU A 390 15.43 15.58 16.77
CA GLU A 390 15.04 16.29 15.56
C GLU A 390 13.99 15.50 14.76
N GLY A 391 14.21 14.19 14.65
CA GLY A 391 13.29 13.32 13.94
C GLY A 391 13.48 11.87 14.31
N MET A 392 12.48 11.06 13.99
CA MET A 392 12.53 9.63 14.15
C MET A 392 11.65 8.87 13.17
N ARG A 393 12.09 7.64 12.87
CA ARG A 393 11.33 6.65 12.12
C ARG A 393 11.23 5.38 12.96
N SER A 394 10.01 4.99 13.30
CA SER A 394 9.73 3.82 14.12
C SER A 394 9.01 2.75 13.30
N PHE A 395 9.37 1.49 13.51
CA PHE A 395 8.84 0.33 12.82
C PHE A 395 8.35 -0.68 13.85
N ALA A 396 7.10 -1.08 13.71
CA ALA A 396 6.54 -2.24 14.40
C ALA A 396 6.53 -3.42 13.43
N ILE A 397 7.20 -4.51 13.80
CA ILE A 397 7.32 -5.70 12.96
C ILE A 397 6.76 -6.89 13.72
N VAL A 398 5.82 -7.63 13.12
CA VAL A 398 5.15 -8.76 13.79
C VAL A 398 5.27 -10.02 12.94
N LYS A 399 5.74 -11.12 13.53
CA LYS A 399 5.96 -12.41 12.83
C LYS A 399 4.77 -13.37 12.85
N GLY A 400 3.87 -13.26 13.83
CA GLY A 400 2.65 -14.07 13.98
C GLY A 400 1.40 -13.20 14.21
N ASN A 401 0.25 -13.81 14.50
CA ASN A 401 -0.95 -13.05 14.88
C ASN A 401 -0.65 -12.23 16.14
N LEU A 402 -1.05 -10.96 16.17
CA LEU A 402 -0.85 -10.15 17.36
C LEU A 402 -1.98 -10.40 18.36
N THR A 403 -1.63 -10.87 19.56
CA THR A 403 -2.60 -11.21 20.60
C THR A 403 -2.79 -10.09 21.63
N ASN A 404 -3.83 -10.19 22.46
CA ASN A 404 -4.01 -9.29 23.60
C ASN A 404 -2.81 -9.33 24.56
N ASP A 405 -2.19 -10.50 24.74
CA ASP A 405 -1.02 -10.65 25.61
C ASP A 405 0.20 -9.94 25.02
N ASP A 406 0.39 -9.99 23.69
CA ASP A 406 1.44 -9.24 23.01
C ASP A 406 1.25 -7.73 23.15
N LEU A 407 0.03 -7.23 22.96
CA LEU A 407 -0.26 -5.80 23.14
C LEU A 407 -0.07 -5.38 24.61
N GLN A 408 -0.58 -6.17 25.56
CA GLN A 408 -0.44 -5.88 26.99
C GLN A 408 1.03 -5.85 27.41
N PHE A 409 1.87 -6.74 26.87
CA PHE A 409 3.31 -6.72 27.10
C PHE A 409 3.92 -5.35 26.77
N TRP A 410 3.59 -4.79 25.60
CA TRP A 410 4.09 -3.47 25.16
C TRP A 410 3.48 -2.31 25.93
N LEU A 411 2.20 -2.36 26.29
CA LEU A 411 1.56 -1.34 27.13
C LEU A 411 2.18 -1.27 28.53
N ASN A 412 2.63 -2.40 29.07
CA ASN A 412 3.30 -2.45 30.37
C ASN A 412 4.71 -1.82 30.35
N GLN A 413 5.28 -1.53 29.18
CA GLN A 413 6.62 -0.94 29.08
C GLN A 413 6.66 0.57 29.35
N LYS A 414 5.52 1.26 29.33
CA LYS A 414 5.43 2.73 29.45
C LYS A 414 6.28 3.32 30.57
N GLU A 415 6.21 2.74 31.78
CA GLU A 415 6.86 3.28 32.98
C GLU A 415 8.39 3.19 32.94
N PHE A 416 8.98 2.46 31.98
CA PHE A 416 10.43 2.40 31.79
C PHE A 416 11.01 3.58 31.02
N TYR A 417 10.17 4.39 30.36
CA TYR A 417 10.64 5.46 29.47
C TYR A 417 10.27 6.84 30.03
N ALA A 418 11.27 7.53 30.56
CA ALA A 418 11.14 8.93 30.97
C ALA A 418 10.89 9.85 29.77
N PRO A 419 10.26 11.03 29.97
CA PRO A 419 10.09 12.04 28.91
C PRO A 419 11.38 12.36 28.16
N GLY A 420 11.25 12.48 26.84
CA GLY A 420 12.35 12.70 25.89
C GLY A 420 12.37 11.69 24.76
N LEU A 421 13.53 11.51 24.13
CA LEU A 421 13.75 10.66 22.96
C LEU A 421 13.18 9.24 23.10
N MET A 422 13.49 8.53 24.19
CA MET A 422 13.04 7.13 24.36
C MET A 422 11.52 7.01 24.50
N LYS A 423 10.85 7.94 25.18
CA LYS A 423 9.39 7.94 25.31
C LYS A 423 8.70 8.28 24.00
N ALA A 424 9.26 9.22 23.23
CA ALA A 424 8.77 9.51 21.88
C ALA A 424 8.97 8.31 20.92
N ALA A 425 10.12 7.65 20.98
CA ALA A 425 10.40 6.43 20.22
C ALA A 425 9.42 5.29 20.59
N TYR A 426 9.11 5.14 21.88
CA TYR A 426 8.09 4.20 22.34
C TYR A 426 6.69 4.52 21.80
N GLY A 427 6.24 5.77 21.88
CA GLY A 427 4.90 6.16 21.41
C GLY A 427 4.73 6.02 19.90
N THR A 428 5.76 6.35 19.12
CA THR A 428 5.75 6.21 17.65
C THR A 428 5.74 4.74 17.23
N PHE A 429 6.51 3.87 17.91
CA PHE A 429 6.42 2.42 17.75
C PHE A 429 5.03 1.89 18.13
N LEU A 430 4.52 2.28 19.30
CA LEU A 430 3.23 1.80 19.79
C LEU A 430 2.09 2.18 18.84
N THR A 431 2.13 3.38 18.28
CA THR A 431 1.18 3.81 17.23
C THR A 431 1.17 2.85 16.04
N SER A 432 2.35 2.47 15.56
CA SER A 432 2.49 1.52 14.43
C SER A 432 2.00 0.11 14.80
N LEU A 433 2.28 -0.34 16.02
CA LEU A 433 1.83 -1.63 16.54
C LEU A 433 0.30 -1.71 16.64
N LEU A 434 -0.34 -0.61 17.07
CA LEU A 434 -1.79 -0.52 17.23
C LEU A 434 -2.53 -0.65 15.88
N VAL A 435 -1.96 -0.17 14.78
CA VAL A 435 -2.51 -0.39 13.44
C VAL A 435 -2.52 -1.87 13.07
N ILE A 436 -1.41 -2.58 13.32
CA ILE A 436 -1.33 -4.04 13.07
C ILE A 436 -2.36 -4.77 13.94
N TYR A 437 -2.44 -4.41 15.24
CA TYR A 437 -3.37 -5.02 16.18
C TYR A 437 -4.83 -4.87 15.77
N GLU A 438 -5.27 -3.66 15.44
CA GLU A 438 -6.66 -3.42 15.06
C GLU A 438 -6.99 -4.08 13.70
N ASN A 439 -6.03 -4.16 12.78
CA ASN A 439 -6.22 -4.89 11.52
C ASN A 439 -6.32 -6.42 11.73
N ASP A 440 -5.62 -6.99 12.72
CA ASP A 440 -5.79 -8.39 13.13
C ASP A 440 -7.16 -8.65 13.75
N ARG A 441 -7.70 -7.69 14.51
CA ARG A 441 -9.09 -7.80 15.03
C ARG A 441 -10.14 -7.72 13.93
N VAL A 442 -9.95 -6.86 12.93
CA VAL A 442 -10.81 -6.87 11.72
C VAL A 442 -10.73 -8.25 11.03
N SER A 443 -9.55 -8.87 11.03
CA SER A 443 -9.36 -10.22 10.49
C SER A 443 -10.10 -11.27 11.31
N ASP A 444 -10.05 -11.24 12.63
CA ASP A 444 -10.79 -12.16 13.50
C ASP A 444 -12.31 -12.10 13.26
N GLU A 445 -12.87 -10.89 13.22
CA GLU A 445 -14.30 -10.69 12.94
C GLU A 445 -14.68 -11.14 11.51
N SER A 446 -13.81 -10.85 10.52
CA SER A 446 -14.00 -11.29 9.13
C SER A 446 -13.92 -12.80 8.96
N ALA A 447 -13.05 -13.46 9.72
CA ALA A 447 -12.90 -14.90 9.70
C ALA A 447 -14.16 -15.62 10.19
N ILE A 448 -14.73 -15.13 11.31
CA ILE A 448 -16.02 -15.60 11.81
C ILE A 448 -17.11 -15.37 10.77
N LYS A 449 -17.12 -14.20 10.14
CA LYS A 449 -18.16 -13.81 9.19
C LYS A 449 -18.19 -14.67 7.94
N PHE A 450 -17.03 -14.92 7.34
CA PHE A 450 -16.90 -15.67 6.10
C PHE A 450 -16.58 -17.15 6.33
N ASN A 451 -16.60 -17.63 7.58
CA ASN A 451 -16.32 -19.03 7.93
C ASN A 451 -14.97 -19.51 7.35
N VAL A 452 -13.94 -18.69 7.53
CA VAL A 452 -12.56 -19.03 7.19
C VAL A 452 -11.73 -19.12 8.47
N THR A 453 -10.63 -19.86 8.45
CA THR A 453 -9.60 -19.77 9.48
C THR A 453 -8.41 -19.04 8.92
N TRP A 454 -7.77 -18.18 9.70
CA TRP A 454 -6.61 -17.41 9.23
C TRP A 454 -5.45 -17.49 10.21
N SER A 455 -4.24 -17.35 9.68
CA SER A 455 -3.02 -17.15 10.46
C SER A 455 -2.04 -16.29 9.68
N ARG A 456 -1.24 -15.51 10.39
CA ARG A 456 -0.07 -14.82 9.83
C ARG A 456 1.03 -15.85 9.56
N ILE A 457 1.43 -15.95 8.30
CA ILE A 457 2.48 -16.85 7.82
C ILE A 457 3.74 -16.14 7.36
N SER A 458 3.73 -14.80 7.29
CA SER A 458 4.93 -13.99 7.07
C SER A 458 4.94 -12.74 7.94
N PRO A 459 6.12 -12.22 8.29
CA PRO A 459 6.24 -10.94 8.95
C PRO A 459 5.53 -9.81 8.22
N VAL A 460 5.03 -8.87 9.00
CA VAL A 460 4.44 -7.61 8.53
C VAL A 460 5.11 -6.45 9.24
N CYS A 461 5.13 -5.29 8.59
CA CYS A 461 5.68 -4.07 9.12
C CYS A 461 4.72 -2.89 8.86
N VAL A 462 4.53 -2.09 9.90
CA VAL A 462 3.96 -0.73 9.82
C VAL A 462 4.97 0.21 10.42
N SER A 463 5.13 1.39 9.82
CA SER A 463 6.04 2.41 10.32
C SER A 463 5.38 3.76 10.54
N LEU A 464 6.03 4.58 11.35
CA LEU A 464 5.65 5.96 11.60
C LEU A 464 6.85 6.88 11.44
N CYS A 465 6.66 7.94 10.66
CA CYS A 465 7.61 9.04 10.49
C CYS A 465 7.20 10.21 11.37
N ASN A 466 8.12 10.75 12.16
CA ASN A 466 7.94 12.02 12.84
C ASN A 466 9.21 12.85 12.69
N ASP A 467 9.23 13.75 11.72
CA ASP A 467 10.34 14.68 11.46
C ASP A 467 9.83 16.06 11.00
N TYR A 468 10.75 17.00 10.78
CA TYR A 468 10.44 18.37 10.32
C TYR A 468 9.71 18.46 8.97
N ASN A 469 9.79 17.41 8.15
CA ASN A 469 9.13 17.39 6.85
C ASN A 469 7.69 16.92 6.99
N CYS A 470 7.45 15.91 7.83
CA CYS A 470 6.21 15.16 7.78
C CYS A 470 5.95 14.31 9.03
N LEU A 471 4.65 14.14 9.32
CA LEU A 471 4.13 13.10 10.20
C LEU A 471 3.22 12.18 9.39
N TYR A 472 3.45 10.87 9.45
CA TYR A 472 2.55 9.89 8.83
C TYR A 472 2.79 8.47 9.33
N VAL A 473 1.74 7.64 9.24
CA VAL A 473 1.81 6.17 9.36
C VAL A 473 1.82 5.58 7.96
N THR A 474 2.50 4.45 7.78
CA THR A 474 2.48 3.72 6.51
C THR A 474 2.56 2.22 6.75
N GLY A 475 1.68 1.48 6.07
CA GLY A 475 1.88 0.06 5.81
C GLY A 475 3.16 -0.17 5.00
N GLU A 476 4.18 -0.76 5.61
CA GLU A 476 5.45 -1.09 4.94
C GLU A 476 5.40 -2.45 4.24
N SER A 477 4.23 -3.11 4.24
CA SER A 477 4.01 -4.47 3.73
C SER A 477 2.92 -4.54 2.66
N ASP A 478 2.85 -5.66 1.96
CA ASP A 478 1.66 -6.01 1.19
C ASP A 478 0.40 -5.92 2.07
N HIS A 479 -0.71 -5.45 1.52
CA HIS A 479 -1.96 -5.31 2.27
C HIS A 479 -2.67 -6.65 2.57
N GLY A 480 -2.21 -7.75 1.98
CA GLY A 480 -2.49 -9.10 2.49
C GLY A 480 -1.94 -9.29 3.92
N MET A 481 -1.00 -8.44 4.34
CA MET A 481 -0.42 -8.36 5.69
C MET A 481 0.04 -9.75 6.14
N GLY A 482 0.72 -10.52 5.30
CA GLY A 482 1.23 -11.84 5.63
C GLY A 482 0.19 -12.87 6.09
N ARG A 483 -1.10 -12.66 5.82
CA ARG A 483 -2.18 -13.56 6.22
C ARG A 483 -2.37 -14.68 5.20
N GLU A 484 -2.53 -15.89 5.70
CA GLU A 484 -3.06 -17.02 4.93
C GLU A 484 -4.41 -17.42 5.52
N ALA A 485 -5.45 -17.36 4.70
CA ALA A 485 -6.80 -17.80 5.05
C ALA A 485 -7.13 -19.12 4.37
N ILE A 486 -7.76 -20.02 5.12
CA ILE A 486 -8.17 -21.35 4.70
C ILE A 486 -9.68 -21.42 4.77
N GLY A 487 -10.31 -21.70 3.63
CA GLY A 487 -11.74 -21.80 3.46
C GLY A 487 -12.10 -22.03 1.99
N ASN A 488 -13.38 -21.87 1.65
CA ASN A 488 -13.77 -21.89 0.25
C ASN A 488 -13.23 -20.64 -0.46
N ILE A 489 -12.95 -20.76 -1.76
CA ILE A 489 -12.28 -19.71 -2.54
C ILE A 489 -13.04 -18.37 -2.48
N SER A 490 -14.37 -18.39 -2.59
CA SER A 490 -15.19 -17.17 -2.50
C SER A 490 -15.12 -16.51 -1.13
N ASP A 491 -15.10 -17.32 -0.07
CA ASP A 491 -15.05 -16.83 1.30
C ASP A 491 -13.67 -16.25 1.64
N VAL A 492 -12.59 -16.90 1.17
CA VAL A 492 -11.21 -16.40 1.28
C VAL A 492 -11.04 -15.08 0.53
N TRP A 493 -11.61 -14.98 -0.68
CA TRP A 493 -11.57 -13.73 -1.45
C TRP A 493 -12.29 -12.60 -0.69
N LYS A 494 -13.48 -12.86 -0.14
CA LYS A 494 -14.25 -11.86 0.64
C LYS A 494 -13.53 -11.46 1.92
N PHE A 495 -12.89 -12.42 2.59
CA PHE A 495 -12.04 -12.17 3.75
C PHE A 495 -10.85 -11.26 3.40
N ASN A 496 -10.13 -11.57 2.32
CA ASN A 496 -9.01 -10.76 1.86
C ASN A 496 -9.46 -9.34 1.52
N PHE A 497 -10.60 -9.19 0.84
CA PHE A 497 -11.18 -7.89 0.55
C PHE A 497 -11.47 -7.10 1.81
N ALA A 498 -12.25 -7.68 2.73
CA ALA A 498 -12.70 -6.97 3.93
C ALA A 498 -11.52 -6.50 4.79
N THR A 499 -10.51 -7.34 4.96
CA THR A 499 -9.35 -7.06 5.81
C THR A 499 -8.38 -6.06 5.20
N SER A 500 -8.13 -6.14 3.89
CA SER A 500 -7.22 -5.23 3.17
C SER A 500 -7.84 -3.86 2.88
N PHE A 501 -9.14 -3.81 2.51
CA PHE A 501 -9.87 -2.55 2.35
C PHE A 501 -9.93 -1.74 3.64
N SER A 502 -10.10 -2.43 4.77
CA SER A 502 -10.19 -1.79 6.09
C SER A 502 -8.86 -1.20 6.58
N PHE A 503 -7.72 -1.55 5.96
CA PHE A 503 -6.40 -1.13 6.43
C PHE A 503 -6.26 0.39 6.53
N SER A 504 -6.51 1.11 5.43
CA SER A 504 -6.47 2.58 5.37
C SER A 504 -7.40 3.27 6.38
N LEU A 505 -8.56 2.65 6.67
CA LEU A 505 -9.52 3.15 7.64
C LEU A 505 -9.04 2.92 9.08
N VAL A 506 -8.36 1.79 9.32
CA VAL A 506 -7.73 1.48 10.61
C VAL A 506 -6.58 2.43 10.91
N GLU A 507 -5.72 2.73 9.92
CA GLU A 507 -4.65 3.73 10.08
C GLU A 507 -5.20 5.07 10.56
N GLN A 508 -6.30 5.51 9.94
CA GLN A 508 -6.97 6.74 10.32
C GLN A 508 -7.66 6.64 11.68
N LEU A 509 -8.29 5.51 12.02
CA LEU A 509 -8.91 5.31 13.34
C LEU A 509 -7.88 5.43 14.45
N VAL A 510 -6.77 4.68 14.33
CA VAL A 510 -5.66 4.72 15.29
C VAL A 510 -5.13 6.15 15.38
N GLY A 511 -4.94 6.79 14.24
CA GLY A 511 -4.47 8.14 14.20
C GLY A 511 -5.38 9.15 14.92
N ASN A 512 -6.67 9.19 14.56
CA ASN A 512 -7.62 10.14 15.13
C ASN A 512 -7.67 10.03 16.67
N ASN A 513 -7.57 8.82 17.22
CA ASN A 513 -7.57 8.59 18.68
C ASN A 513 -6.27 9.02 19.37
N ILE A 514 -5.14 9.06 18.65
CA ILE A 514 -3.84 9.42 19.20
C ILE A 514 -3.61 10.93 19.13
N TRP A 515 -3.93 11.52 17.99
CA TRP A 515 -3.63 12.92 17.71
C TRP A 515 -4.78 13.89 18.01
N ASN A 516 -6.01 13.41 18.25
CA ASN A 516 -7.25 14.08 18.73
C ASN A 516 -7.69 15.40 18.04
N ASP A 517 -6.76 16.29 17.71
CA ASP A 517 -6.93 17.64 17.17
C ASP A 517 -6.38 17.77 15.73
N THR A 518 -5.86 16.69 15.16
CA THR A 518 -5.27 16.67 13.80
C THR A 518 -6.11 15.84 12.85
N THR A 519 -6.57 16.44 11.74
CA THR A 519 -7.26 15.69 10.68
C THR A 519 -6.28 14.80 9.94
N ILE A 520 -6.46 13.49 10.07
CA ILE A 520 -5.59 12.51 9.41
C ILE A 520 -6.31 11.98 8.19
N GLY A 521 -5.66 12.15 7.03
CA GLY A 521 -6.13 11.59 5.78
C GLY A 521 -5.84 10.09 5.69
N SER A 522 -6.76 9.36 5.07
CA SER A 522 -6.51 8.05 4.49
C SER A 522 -6.77 8.15 2.99
N VAL A 523 -6.13 7.30 2.18
CA VAL A 523 -6.38 7.26 0.73
C VAL A 523 -7.87 7.01 0.45
N THR A 524 -8.48 6.08 1.17
CA THR A 524 -9.91 5.74 1.01
C THR A 524 -10.82 6.92 1.30
N LEU A 525 -10.65 7.60 2.45
CA LEU A 525 -11.50 8.76 2.74
C LEU A 525 -11.16 9.96 1.86
N GLY A 526 -9.91 10.16 1.47
CA GLY A 526 -9.51 11.25 0.58
C GLY A 526 -10.17 11.13 -0.81
N LEU A 527 -10.23 9.93 -1.37
CA LEU A 527 -10.96 9.68 -2.62
C LEU A 527 -12.48 9.89 -2.46
N ILE A 528 -13.04 9.52 -1.31
CA ILE A 528 -14.46 9.74 -1.00
C ILE A 528 -14.76 11.24 -0.84
N GLU A 529 -13.92 11.97 -0.14
CA GLU A 529 -14.02 13.43 0.05
C GLU A 529 -13.93 14.17 -1.29
N SER A 530 -12.96 13.80 -2.12
CA SER A 530 -12.78 14.34 -3.47
C SER A 530 -14.06 14.17 -4.31
N TYR A 531 -14.66 12.99 -4.28
CA TYR A 531 -15.95 12.73 -4.94
C TYR A 531 -17.07 13.65 -4.42
N PHE A 532 -17.18 13.83 -3.10
CA PHE A 532 -18.18 14.74 -2.50
C PHE A 532 -17.92 16.21 -2.82
N ASN A 533 -16.68 16.59 -3.08
CA ASN A 533 -16.29 17.93 -3.53
C ASN A 533 -16.52 18.18 -5.02
N ASN A 534 -17.26 17.29 -5.70
CA ASN A 534 -17.53 17.31 -7.14
C ASN A 534 -16.27 17.18 -8.02
N GLU A 535 -15.21 16.56 -7.49
CA GLU A 535 -14.08 16.17 -8.31
C GLU A 535 -14.46 14.95 -9.17
N THR A 536 -13.84 14.84 -10.34
CA THR A 536 -14.10 13.73 -11.25
C THR A 536 -13.37 12.49 -10.74
N MET A 537 -14.09 11.40 -10.52
CA MET A 537 -13.51 10.10 -10.18
C MET A 537 -13.30 9.26 -11.43
N GLU A 538 -12.19 8.53 -11.46
CA GLU A 538 -11.84 7.58 -12.52
C GLU A 538 -11.75 6.17 -11.95
N ILE A 539 -12.48 5.26 -12.59
CA ILE A 539 -12.40 3.83 -12.33
C ILE A 539 -12.04 3.14 -13.64
N PHE A 540 -10.99 2.34 -13.63
CA PHE A 540 -10.58 1.60 -14.82
C PHE A 540 -10.01 0.23 -14.48
N THR A 541 -10.02 -0.66 -15.46
CA THR A 541 -9.48 -2.01 -15.34
C THR A 541 -8.23 -2.16 -16.19
N SER A 542 -7.20 -2.81 -15.64
CA SER A 542 -5.96 -3.10 -16.37
C SER A 542 -5.22 -4.26 -15.70
N ASN A 543 -4.71 -5.20 -16.50
CA ASN A 543 -3.84 -6.30 -16.05
C ASN A 543 -4.37 -7.10 -14.83
N GLY A 544 -5.67 -7.32 -14.75
CA GLY A 544 -6.29 -8.08 -13.65
C GLY A 544 -6.58 -7.25 -12.39
N TYR A 545 -6.40 -5.92 -12.46
CA TYR A 545 -6.69 -5.00 -11.38
C TYR A 545 -7.84 -4.05 -11.72
N ILE A 546 -8.54 -3.58 -10.70
CA ILE A 546 -9.44 -2.42 -10.77
C ILE A 546 -8.78 -1.26 -10.04
N PHE A 547 -8.66 -0.11 -10.68
CA PHE A 547 -8.09 1.11 -10.11
C PHE A 547 -9.19 2.15 -9.84
N ILE A 548 -9.02 2.91 -8.76
CA ILE A 548 -9.89 4.03 -8.36
C ILE A 548 -8.99 5.21 -8.00
N LYS A 549 -9.23 6.38 -8.61
CA LYS A 549 -8.47 7.61 -8.35
C LYS A 549 -9.26 8.85 -8.77
N CYS A 550 -8.79 10.05 -8.44
CA CYS A 550 -9.29 11.28 -9.03
C CYS A 550 -8.73 11.51 -10.45
N GLU A 551 -9.48 12.21 -11.29
CA GLU A 551 -9.02 12.66 -12.61
C GLU A 551 -7.82 13.59 -12.44
N ASN A 552 -6.74 13.32 -13.19
CA ASN A 552 -5.44 14.01 -13.07
C ASN A 552 -4.68 13.80 -11.74
N ASP A 553 -5.21 13.04 -10.77
CA ASP A 553 -4.42 12.53 -9.64
C ASP A 553 -3.85 11.16 -10.00
N GLY A 554 -2.53 11.04 -10.06
CA GLY A 554 -1.81 9.78 -10.26
C GLY A 554 -1.09 9.31 -9.00
N ASN A 555 -1.22 10.07 -7.91
CA ASN A 555 -0.44 9.96 -6.70
C ASN A 555 -1.26 9.39 -5.55
N THR A 556 -2.59 9.51 -5.61
CA THR A 556 -3.53 8.88 -4.68
C THR A 556 -4.40 7.88 -5.44
N LEU A 557 -4.30 6.59 -5.14
CA LEU A 557 -5.16 5.58 -5.77
C LEU A 557 -5.42 4.39 -4.85
N LEU A 558 -6.60 3.79 -5.03
CA LEU A 558 -6.93 2.47 -4.53
C LEU A 558 -6.94 1.49 -5.70
N PHE A 559 -6.51 0.26 -5.47
CA PHE A 559 -6.69 -0.78 -6.47
C PHE A 559 -6.95 -2.15 -5.86
N LEU A 560 -7.80 -2.92 -6.55
CA LEU A 560 -8.22 -4.26 -6.18
C LEU A 560 -7.56 -5.27 -7.13
N ASP A 561 -6.89 -6.26 -6.57
CA ASP A 561 -6.49 -7.48 -7.28
C ASP A 561 -7.68 -8.43 -7.38
N LEU A 562 -8.16 -8.66 -8.60
CA LEU A 562 -9.33 -9.52 -8.84
C LEU A 562 -9.06 -10.99 -8.48
N LYS A 563 -7.82 -11.48 -8.62
CA LYS A 563 -7.49 -12.88 -8.35
C LYS A 563 -7.50 -13.17 -6.86
N THR A 564 -6.94 -12.27 -6.05
CA THR A 564 -6.72 -12.50 -4.62
C THR A 564 -7.77 -11.85 -3.72
N GLY A 565 -8.49 -10.85 -4.23
CA GLY A 565 -9.40 -10.01 -3.45
C GLY A 565 -8.70 -8.95 -2.62
N ILE A 566 -7.37 -8.81 -2.72
CA ILE A 566 -6.60 -7.83 -1.93
C ILE A 566 -6.77 -6.43 -2.52
N VAL A 567 -7.26 -5.51 -1.69
CA VAL A 567 -7.30 -4.08 -1.95
C VAL A 567 -6.03 -3.43 -1.39
N ARG A 568 -5.40 -2.58 -2.19
CA ARG A 568 -4.22 -1.82 -1.79
C ARG A 568 -4.49 -0.35 -1.95
N ASP A 569 -4.06 0.43 -0.97
CA ASP A 569 -3.88 1.85 -1.16
C ASP A 569 -2.47 2.16 -1.66
N TYR A 570 -2.36 3.29 -2.35
CA TYR A 570 -1.09 3.83 -2.79
C TYR A 570 -1.15 5.34 -2.74
N PHE A 571 -0.16 5.90 -2.05
CA PHE A 571 0.04 7.33 -1.88
C PHE A 571 1.50 7.65 -2.16
N SER A 572 1.78 8.42 -3.21
CA SER A 572 3.17 8.71 -3.64
C SER A 572 3.75 9.98 -3.04
N TYR A 573 2.99 10.73 -2.23
CA TYR A 573 3.50 11.93 -1.57
C TYR A 573 4.14 11.60 -0.22
N TYR A 574 5.23 12.30 0.10
CA TYR A 574 5.88 12.21 1.39
C TYR A 574 5.13 13.08 2.42
N GLY A 575 4.13 12.51 3.08
CA GLY A 575 3.50 13.11 4.26
C GLY A 575 1.98 13.23 4.17
N LEU A 576 1.28 12.65 5.15
CA LEU A 576 -0.18 12.76 5.32
C LEU A 576 -0.57 13.97 6.19
N LEU A 577 0.38 14.55 6.96
CA LEU A 577 0.12 15.64 7.88
C LEU A 577 1.19 16.74 7.78
N GLY A 578 0.71 17.99 7.77
CA GLY A 578 1.53 19.20 7.71
C GLY A 578 1.91 19.82 9.06
N THR A 579 1.33 19.34 10.16
CA THR A 579 1.64 19.86 11.51
C THR A 579 2.34 18.78 12.33
N MET A 580 3.62 19.02 12.64
CA MET A 580 4.53 18.16 13.40
C MET A 580 4.20 18.19 14.90
N PRO A 581 3.57 17.15 15.48
CA PRO A 581 3.14 17.17 16.85
C PRO A 581 4.16 16.42 17.72
N CYS A 582 4.29 16.88 18.94
CA CYS A 582 5.39 16.51 19.80
C CYS A 582 5.15 15.17 20.53
N TYR A 583 5.85 14.10 20.13
CA TYR A 583 5.58 12.74 20.65
C TYR A 583 6.03 12.48 22.10
N HIS A 584 6.88 13.31 22.72
CA HIS A 584 7.53 12.93 24.00
C HIS A 584 6.60 12.88 25.22
N ASP A 585 5.36 13.40 25.16
CA ASP A 585 4.42 13.39 26.29
C ASP A 585 2.98 13.03 25.92
N ASN A 586 2.11 14.01 25.68
CA ASN A 586 0.65 13.81 25.59
C ASN A 586 0.26 12.83 24.48
N ILE A 587 0.96 12.84 23.35
CA ILE A 587 0.64 11.96 22.21
C ILE A 587 1.00 10.51 22.52
N THR A 588 2.18 10.27 23.14
CA THR A 588 2.54 8.93 23.63
C THR A 588 1.56 8.45 24.69
N GLU A 589 1.12 9.34 25.57
CA GLU A 589 0.08 9.03 26.55
C GLU A 589 -1.25 8.66 25.90
N ASN A 590 -1.65 9.36 24.83
CA ASN A 590 -2.86 9.05 24.07
C ASN A 590 -2.75 7.68 23.37
N ALA A 591 -1.61 7.36 22.74
CA ALA A 591 -1.36 6.04 22.17
C ALA A 591 -1.48 4.94 23.23
N TRP A 592 -0.89 5.15 24.40
CA TRP A 592 -1.00 4.20 25.51
C TRP A 592 -2.43 4.06 26.04
N LYS A 593 -3.16 5.17 26.21
CA LYS A 593 -4.57 5.16 26.65
C LYS A 593 -5.46 4.43 25.65
N TYR A 594 -5.33 4.75 24.37
CA TYR A 594 -6.07 4.09 23.30
C TYR A 594 -5.79 2.58 23.31
N GLY A 595 -4.52 2.17 23.39
CA GLY A 595 -4.13 0.77 23.52
C GLY A 595 -4.76 0.04 24.70
N ASN A 596 -4.87 0.69 25.88
CA ASN A 596 -5.58 0.10 27.03
C ASN A 596 -7.10 0.03 26.81
N ASN A 597 -7.69 1.03 26.17
CA ASN A 597 -9.14 1.08 25.92
C ASN A 597 -9.56 -0.03 24.95
N ILE A 598 -8.77 -0.29 23.90
CA ILE A 598 -9.13 -1.27 22.86
C ILE A 598 -9.02 -2.73 23.31
N LEU A 599 -8.29 -3.01 24.41
CA LEU A 599 -8.31 -4.31 25.08
C LEU A 599 -9.68 -4.62 25.71
N ASN A 600 -10.52 -3.61 25.96
CA ASN A 600 -11.90 -3.79 26.36
C ASN A 600 -12.83 -3.94 25.15
N ASN A 601 -13.22 -5.18 24.84
CA ASN A 601 -14.15 -5.52 23.73
C ASN A 601 -15.60 -5.01 23.93
N MET A 602 -15.86 -4.15 24.91
CA MET A 602 -17.15 -3.46 25.10
C MET A 602 -16.98 -1.92 25.09
N GLY A 603 -15.77 -1.42 24.84
CA GLY A 603 -15.46 0.00 24.78
C GLY A 603 -16.03 0.70 23.55
N ARG A 604 -16.00 2.03 23.56
CA ARG A 604 -16.43 2.85 22.43
C ARG A 604 -15.53 2.60 21.21
N GLU A 605 -14.23 2.56 21.46
CA GLU A 605 -13.18 2.39 20.46
C GLU A 605 -13.34 1.07 19.68
N PHE A 606 -13.77 0.01 20.37
CA PHE A 606 -14.09 -1.26 19.69
C PHE A 606 -15.39 -1.18 18.87
N ASN A 607 -16.37 -0.39 19.26
CA ASN A 607 -17.55 -0.15 18.43
C ASN A 607 -17.19 0.63 17.16
N ASP A 608 -16.26 1.59 17.26
CA ASP A 608 -15.75 2.34 16.11
C ASP A 608 -15.02 1.40 15.13
N LEU A 609 -14.22 0.46 15.64
CA LEU A 609 -13.62 -0.62 14.84
C LEU A 609 -14.67 -1.52 14.16
N LYS A 610 -15.72 -1.91 14.90
CA LYS A 610 -16.81 -2.73 14.34
C LYS A 610 -17.50 -2.06 13.16
N ASN A 611 -17.60 -0.73 13.15
CA ASN A 611 -18.14 0.00 12.02
C ASN A 611 -17.23 -0.13 10.79
N ILE A 612 -15.90 -0.01 10.96
CA ILE A 612 -14.92 -0.21 9.88
C ILE A 612 -15.02 -1.62 9.31
N PHE A 613 -15.01 -2.63 10.17
CA PHE A 613 -15.20 -4.02 9.79
C PHE A 613 -16.52 -4.22 9.02
N GLY A 614 -17.63 -3.66 9.52
CA GLY A 614 -18.94 -3.76 8.88
C GLY A 614 -18.93 -3.23 7.44
N ILE A 615 -18.25 -2.11 7.20
CA ILE A 615 -18.09 -1.54 5.86
C ILE A 615 -17.28 -2.48 4.96
N GLY A 616 -16.17 -3.02 5.49
CA GLY A 616 -15.34 -4.00 4.77
C GLY A 616 -16.14 -5.23 4.36
N VAL A 617 -16.94 -5.79 5.27
CA VAL A 617 -17.79 -6.97 5.00
C VAL A 617 -18.89 -6.69 3.99
N ILE A 618 -19.59 -5.56 4.12
CA ILE A 618 -20.65 -5.18 3.19
C ILE A 618 -20.06 -5.04 1.78
N SER A 619 -18.94 -4.34 1.67
CA SER A 619 -18.24 -4.12 0.40
C SER A 619 -17.75 -5.44 -0.20
N ALA A 620 -17.13 -6.31 0.61
CA ALA A 620 -16.68 -7.64 0.19
C ALA A 620 -17.83 -8.52 -0.31
N THR A 621 -18.96 -8.51 0.37
CA THR A 621 -20.13 -9.33 0.00
C THR A 621 -20.74 -8.85 -1.31
N LEU A 622 -20.91 -7.54 -1.47
CA LEU A 622 -21.45 -6.94 -2.69
C LEU A 622 -20.57 -7.22 -3.91
N ILE A 623 -19.25 -7.06 -3.79
CA ILE A 623 -18.32 -7.23 -4.91
C ILE A 623 -18.09 -8.71 -5.20
N GLY A 624 -17.86 -9.52 -4.16
CA GLY A 624 -17.54 -10.94 -4.31
C GLY A 624 -18.69 -11.77 -4.90
N GLU A 625 -19.96 -11.51 -4.56
CA GLU A 625 -21.07 -12.28 -5.15
C GLU A 625 -21.21 -12.07 -6.67
N VAL A 626 -20.86 -10.88 -7.16
CA VAL A 626 -21.01 -10.52 -8.57
C VAL A 626 -19.95 -11.17 -9.45
N GLU A 627 -18.72 -11.25 -8.97
CA GLU A 627 -17.62 -11.92 -9.67
C GLU A 627 -17.92 -13.41 -9.90
N PHE A 628 -18.44 -14.09 -8.88
CA PHE A 628 -18.82 -15.50 -8.96
C PHE A 628 -20.07 -15.75 -9.81
N ILE A 629 -21.06 -14.85 -9.79
CA ILE A 629 -22.24 -14.93 -10.69
C ILE A 629 -21.82 -14.73 -12.16
N GLY A 630 -20.88 -13.82 -12.45
CA GLY A 630 -20.31 -13.65 -13.79
C GLY A 630 -19.63 -14.91 -14.32
N LEU A 631 -18.86 -15.60 -13.45
CA LEU A 631 -18.20 -16.87 -13.74
C LEU A 631 -19.20 -18.00 -14.04
N GLU A 632 -20.28 -18.14 -13.25
CA GLU A 632 -21.31 -19.17 -13.48
C GLU A 632 -22.11 -18.93 -14.78
N MET A 633 -22.42 -17.68 -15.12
CA MET A 633 -23.16 -17.33 -16.34
C MET A 633 -22.35 -17.57 -17.63
N SER A 634 -21.02 -17.59 -17.54
CA SER A 634 -20.12 -17.93 -18.63
C SER A 634 -20.17 -19.41 -19.02
N GLY A 635 -20.59 -20.30 -18.10
CA GLY A 635 -20.74 -21.74 -18.31
C GLY A 635 -19.43 -22.54 -18.17
N ILE A 636 -18.40 -21.95 -17.55
CA ILE A 636 -17.09 -22.58 -17.31
C ILE A 636 -17.11 -23.22 -15.92
N SER A 637 -16.67 -24.47 -15.80
CA SER A 637 -16.56 -25.12 -14.50
C SER A 637 -15.41 -24.48 -13.70
N ILE A 638 -15.71 -24.19 -12.43
CA ILE A 638 -14.86 -23.46 -11.46
C ILE A 638 -13.43 -24.04 -11.36
N GLY A 639 -13.25 -25.33 -11.68
CA GLY A 639 -11.95 -26.01 -11.64
C GLY A 639 -10.99 -25.74 -12.80
N SER A 640 -11.40 -25.03 -13.87
CA SER A 640 -10.55 -24.83 -15.06
C SER A 640 -9.98 -23.40 -15.22
N ALA A 641 -10.54 -22.41 -14.52
CA ALA A 641 -10.09 -21.02 -14.58
C ALA A 641 -8.91 -20.70 -13.62
N LEU A 642 -8.61 -21.60 -12.67
CA LEU A 642 -7.58 -21.44 -11.64
C LEU A 642 -6.25 -22.14 -11.96
N ILE A 643 -6.12 -22.73 -13.15
CA ILE A 643 -4.85 -23.36 -13.58
C ILE A 643 -3.97 -22.26 -14.19
N GLU A 644 -2.87 -21.95 -13.51
CA GLU A 644 -1.81 -21.07 -13.98
C GLU A 644 -1.39 -21.42 -15.42
N GLY A 645 -1.37 -20.41 -16.28
CA GLY A 645 -0.81 -20.53 -17.64
C GLY A 645 -1.79 -20.78 -18.78
N SER A 646 -3.12 -20.74 -18.57
CA SER A 646 -4.05 -20.78 -19.72
C SER A 646 -4.33 -19.39 -20.29
N GLU A 647 -4.27 -19.26 -21.63
CA GLU A 647 -4.63 -18.07 -22.42
C GLU A 647 -6.05 -17.52 -22.13
N ILE A 648 -6.85 -18.24 -21.34
CA ILE A 648 -8.23 -17.89 -20.99
C ILE A 648 -8.25 -16.73 -19.96
N GLY A 649 -7.22 -16.58 -19.11
CA GLY A 649 -7.11 -15.44 -18.17
C GLY A 649 -7.01 -14.07 -18.85
N LEU A 650 -6.46 -14.03 -20.08
CA LEU A 650 -6.31 -12.81 -20.88
C LEU A 650 -7.62 -12.34 -21.52
N LEU A 651 -8.58 -13.23 -21.77
CA LEU A 651 -9.88 -12.86 -22.35
C LEU A 651 -10.84 -12.23 -21.32
N PHE A 652 -10.58 -12.40 -20.02
CA PHE A 652 -11.42 -11.87 -18.95
C PHE A 652 -11.06 -10.46 -18.49
N GLY A 653 -9.95 -9.89 -18.98
CA GLY A 653 -9.62 -8.47 -18.77
C GLY A 653 -10.65 -7.50 -19.35
N GLU A 654 -11.47 -7.93 -20.33
CA GLU A 654 -12.40 -7.04 -21.04
C GLU A 654 -13.88 -7.19 -20.63
N ILE A 655 -14.26 -8.22 -19.86
CA ILE A 655 -15.67 -8.52 -19.52
C ILE A 655 -15.83 -8.80 -18.02
N SER A 656 -15.24 -7.94 -17.18
CA SER A 656 -15.52 -7.97 -15.75
C SER A 656 -16.86 -7.27 -15.47
N ILE A 657 -17.77 -7.95 -14.77
CA ILE A 657 -18.99 -7.35 -14.18
C ILE A 657 -18.63 -6.62 -12.87
N ALA A 658 -17.43 -6.87 -12.32
CA ALA A 658 -16.92 -6.23 -11.11
C ALA A 658 -16.71 -4.70 -11.23
N PRO A 659 -16.25 -4.09 -12.34
CA PRO A 659 -16.29 -2.64 -12.49
C PRO A 659 -17.73 -2.13 -12.35
N ILE A 660 -18.74 -2.73 -12.99
CA ILE A 660 -20.18 -2.30 -12.89
C ILE A 660 -20.70 -2.25 -11.44
N MET A 661 -20.10 -3.00 -10.51
CA MET A 661 -20.50 -3.07 -9.09
C MET A 661 -19.52 -2.44 -8.09
N LEU A 662 -18.24 -2.27 -8.41
CA LEU A 662 -17.40 -1.28 -7.73
C LEU A 662 -17.91 0.14 -7.97
N ILE A 663 -18.59 0.34 -9.10
CA ILE A 663 -19.42 1.50 -9.42
C ILE A 663 -20.71 1.53 -8.57
N SER A 664 -21.15 0.45 -7.91
CA SER A 664 -22.41 0.45 -7.13
C SER A 664 -22.34 1.23 -5.81
N LEU A 665 -21.20 1.29 -5.11
CA LEU A 665 -21.06 2.18 -3.94
C LEU A 665 -21.15 3.66 -4.36
N PRO A 666 -20.36 4.12 -5.35
CA PRO A 666 -20.51 5.45 -5.94
C PRO A 666 -21.90 5.69 -6.55
N ILE A 667 -22.54 4.71 -7.19
CA ILE A 667 -23.89 4.82 -7.77
C ILE A 667 -25.00 4.86 -6.70
N ILE A 668 -24.84 4.15 -5.58
CA ILE A 668 -25.72 4.26 -4.41
C ILE A 668 -25.58 5.66 -3.80
N MET A 669 -24.36 6.20 -3.76
CA MET A 669 -24.09 7.61 -3.42
C MET A 669 -24.64 8.59 -4.50
N PHE A 670 -24.69 8.18 -5.76
CA PHE A 670 -25.13 8.96 -6.95
C PHE A 670 -26.65 9.09 -7.07
N LEU A 671 -27.42 8.08 -6.65
CA LEU A 671 -28.88 8.05 -6.83
C LEU A 671 -29.68 8.57 -5.62
N PHE A 672 -29.07 8.64 -4.43
CA PHE A 672 -29.74 9.04 -3.17
C PHE A 672 -28.91 10.01 -2.30
N PRO A 673 -28.41 11.13 -2.85
CA PRO A 673 -27.45 12.02 -2.18
C PRO A 673 -27.97 12.66 -0.88
N GLU A 674 -29.27 12.97 -0.79
CA GLU A 674 -29.87 13.56 0.42
C GLU A 674 -30.00 12.55 1.57
N GLN A 675 -30.30 11.27 1.28
CA GLN A 675 -30.43 10.24 2.32
C GLN A 675 -29.07 9.70 2.78
N VAL A 676 -28.08 9.66 1.88
CA VAL A 676 -26.69 9.31 2.23
C VAL A 676 -26.03 10.41 3.04
N ASN A 677 -26.24 11.71 2.75
CA ASN A 677 -25.72 12.79 3.59
C ASN A 677 -26.31 12.82 5.01
N GLU A 678 -27.56 12.38 5.22
CA GLU A 678 -28.18 12.30 6.54
C GLU A 678 -27.68 11.08 7.36
N VAL A 679 -27.43 9.96 6.68
CA VAL A 679 -26.74 8.78 7.25
C VAL A 679 -25.25 9.09 7.49
N TRP A 680 -24.63 9.88 6.61
CA TRP A 680 -23.22 10.25 6.68
C TRP A 680 -22.94 11.37 7.68
N MET A 681 -23.86 12.30 7.92
CA MET A 681 -23.78 13.26 9.04
C MET A 681 -23.84 12.54 10.39
N ASN A 682 -24.63 11.47 10.49
CA ASN A 682 -24.60 10.58 11.65
C ASN A 682 -23.30 9.74 11.69
N PHE A 683 -22.79 9.30 10.53
CA PHE A 683 -21.54 8.55 10.36
C PHE A 683 -20.28 9.37 10.70
N ALA A 684 -20.12 10.58 10.18
CA ALA A 684 -19.00 11.49 10.49
C ALA A 684 -19.00 11.90 11.97
N SER A 685 -20.18 12.04 12.59
CA SER A 685 -20.32 12.27 14.04
C SER A 685 -19.95 11.06 14.91
N LEU A 686 -19.94 9.84 14.33
CA LEU A 686 -19.50 8.60 14.97
C LEU A 686 -17.96 8.52 15.02
N PHE A 687 -17.27 8.95 13.96
CA PHE A 687 -15.79 8.91 13.87
C PHE A 687 -15.07 10.12 14.49
N ASN A 688 -15.75 11.26 14.70
CA ASN A 688 -15.22 12.38 15.50
C ASN A 688 -16.34 13.05 16.33
N PRO A 689 -16.43 12.78 17.66
CA PRO A 689 -17.46 13.35 18.53
C PRO A 689 -17.36 14.88 18.74
N TYR A 690 -16.22 15.50 18.41
CA TYR A 690 -15.97 16.94 18.58
C TYR A 690 -16.23 17.77 17.33
N TYR A 691 -16.71 17.15 16.25
CA TYR A 691 -16.99 17.83 14.97
C TYR A 691 -18.06 18.95 15.08
N LYS A 692 -18.88 18.94 16.14
CA LYS A 692 -19.90 19.98 16.41
C LYS A 692 -19.33 21.25 17.07
N ASP A 693 -18.14 21.20 17.64
CA ASP A 693 -17.60 22.27 18.50
C ASP A 693 -16.50 23.11 17.82
N TYR A 694 -16.27 22.92 16.52
CA TYR A 694 -15.34 23.73 15.72
C TYR A 694 -16.10 24.79 14.90
N PRO A 695 -16.14 26.07 15.34
CA PRO A 695 -16.93 27.11 14.69
C PRO A 695 -16.34 27.71 13.39
N ASP A 696 -15.15 27.30 12.93
CA ASP A 696 -14.44 28.00 11.84
C ASP A 696 -13.91 27.11 10.69
N ILE A 697 -14.36 25.86 10.56
CA ILE A 697 -14.22 25.11 9.29
C ILE A 697 -15.56 25.22 8.55
N PRO A 698 -15.69 26.09 7.53
CA PRO A 698 -16.94 26.29 6.83
C PRO A 698 -17.24 25.08 5.94
N ILE A 699 -17.99 24.10 6.47
CA ILE A 699 -18.86 23.27 5.64
C ILE A 699 -20.21 23.99 5.61
N TYR A 700 -20.32 24.93 4.66
CA TYR A 700 -21.50 25.73 4.33
C TYR A 700 -22.16 26.51 5.49
N GLU A 701 -21.80 27.79 5.62
CA GLU A 701 -22.74 28.75 6.23
C GLU A 701 -24.00 28.85 5.36
N ASN A 702 -25.14 28.45 5.94
CA ASN A 702 -26.47 29.00 5.69
C ASN A 702 -26.72 29.59 4.30
N THR A 703 -26.96 28.74 3.32
CA THR A 703 -27.99 28.92 2.28
C THR A 703 -27.93 27.70 1.38
N TYR A 704 -29.01 26.92 1.32
CA TYR A 704 -29.27 26.02 0.20
C TYR A 704 -29.20 26.83 -1.10
N PRO A 705 -28.26 26.59 -2.03
CA PRO A 705 -28.52 26.88 -3.42
C PRO A 705 -29.27 25.67 -3.95
N ALA A 706 -30.46 25.87 -4.47
CA ALA A 706 -31.25 24.89 -5.22
C ALA A 706 -30.56 24.46 -6.56
N ASN A 707 -29.23 24.38 -6.60
CA ASN A 707 -28.40 24.24 -7.78
C ASN A 707 -27.40 23.06 -7.71
N ILE A 708 -27.70 21.95 -7.03
CA ILE A 708 -27.10 20.66 -7.44
C ILE A 708 -27.90 20.21 -8.68
N ILE A 709 -27.66 20.88 -9.80
CA ILE A 709 -28.22 20.54 -11.12
C ILE A 709 -27.25 19.61 -11.89
N ASN A 710 -26.01 19.45 -11.42
CA ASN A 710 -25.01 18.59 -12.06
C ASN A 710 -24.43 17.59 -11.03
N PRO A 711 -24.68 16.28 -11.18
CA PRO A 711 -24.02 15.27 -10.36
C PRO A 711 -22.49 15.26 -10.62
N PRO A 712 -21.67 14.82 -9.64
CA PRO A 712 -20.23 14.62 -9.84
C PRO A 712 -19.97 13.70 -11.04
N LYS A 713 -18.93 14.02 -11.81
CA LYS A 713 -18.63 13.33 -13.06
C LYS A 713 -17.85 12.04 -12.78
N LEU A 714 -18.31 10.90 -13.30
CA LEU A 714 -17.64 9.61 -13.18
C LEU A 714 -17.15 9.14 -14.56
N VAL A 715 -15.88 8.76 -14.63
CA VAL A 715 -15.25 8.22 -15.85
C VAL A 715 -14.91 6.74 -15.63
N LEU A 716 -15.38 5.90 -16.55
CA LEU A 716 -15.25 4.44 -16.52
C LEU A 716 -14.51 3.96 -17.75
N ASP A 717 -13.33 3.37 -17.57
CA ASP A 717 -12.45 2.94 -18.68
C ASP A 717 -12.33 4.01 -19.79
N GLY A 718 -12.11 5.27 -19.37
CA GLY A 718 -11.96 6.42 -20.27
C GLY A 718 -13.26 6.91 -20.95
N LYS A 719 -14.44 6.43 -20.54
CA LYS A 719 -15.75 6.86 -21.05
C LYS A 719 -16.60 7.50 -19.95
N SER A 720 -17.60 8.29 -20.32
CA SER A 720 -18.64 8.70 -19.35
C SER A 720 -19.38 7.46 -18.81
N SER A 721 -19.96 7.58 -17.61
CA SER A 721 -20.80 6.51 -17.03
C SER A 721 -21.83 5.97 -18.02
N ASP A 722 -22.49 6.87 -18.73
CA ASP A 722 -23.59 6.56 -19.65
C ASP A 722 -23.06 5.84 -20.90
N ASP A 723 -21.95 6.33 -21.48
CA ASP A 723 -21.32 5.74 -22.66
C ASP A 723 -20.71 4.36 -22.37
N TYR A 724 -20.12 4.18 -21.18
CA TYR A 724 -19.55 2.91 -20.76
C TYR A 724 -20.64 1.83 -20.67
N ILE A 725 -21.74 2.12 -19.96
CA ILE A 725 -22.88 1.21 -19.82
C ILE A 725 -23.49 0.88 -21.18
N ILE A 726 -23.69 1.87 -22.06
CA ILE A 726 -24.19 1.66 -23.41
C ILE A 726 -23.26 0.75 -24.22
N SER A 727 -21.94 0.90 -24.06
CA SER A 727 -20.95 0.08 -24.78
C SER A 727 -20.93 -1.38 -24.32
N GLN A 728 -21.02 -1.63 -23.01
CA GLN A 728 -21.09 -2.99 -22.44
C GLN A 728 -22.38 -3.71 -22.86
N LEU A 729 -23.51 -3.00 -22.89
CA LEU A 729 -24.80 -3.52 -23.37
C LEU A 729 -24.80 -3.87 -24.87
N LYS A 730 -24.04 -3.14 -25.70
CA LYS A 730 -23.93 -3.40 -27.14
C LYS A 730 -23.06 -4.61 -27.46
N ASN A 731 -22.00 -4.85 -26.69
CA ASN A 731 -21.10 -5.99 -26.86
C ASN A 731 -21.75 -7.33 -26.43
N ASN A 732 -22.74 -7.31 -25.54
CA ASN A 732 -23.36 -8.49 -24.93
C ASN A 732 -24.66 -8.98 -25.61
N ARG A 733 -24.71 -9.06 -26.95
CA ARG A 733 -25.90 -9.56 -27.69
C ARG A 733 -26.33 -11.00 -27.35
N ASN A 734 -25.47 -11.80 -26.71
CA ASN A 734 -25.79 -13.14 -26.22
C ASN A 734 -26.47 -13.17 -24.83
N PHE A 735 -26.39 -12.08 -24.06
CA PHE A 735 -26.95 -12.00 -22.70
C PHE A 735 -28.48 -12.09 -22.71
N ASN A 736 -29.13 -11.36 -23.62
CA ASN A 736 -30.59 -11.40 -23.82
C ASN A 736 -31.13 -12.78 -24.22
N ASN A 737 -30.32 -13.60 -24.91
CA ASN A 737 -30.74 -14.93 -25.37
C ASN A 737 -30.48 -16.03 -24.32
N LYS A 738 -29.41 -15.92 -23.51
CA LYS A 738 -29.15 -16.83 -22.37
C LYS A 738 -30.11 -16.56 -21.19
N TYR A 739 -30.43 -15.29 -20.89
CA TYR A 739 -31.35 -14.92 -19.81
C TYR A 739 -32.79 -15.41 -20.06
N LYS A 740 -33.25 -15.37 -21.32
CA LYS A 740 -34.53 -15.97 -21.73
C LYS A 740 -34.57 -17.50 -21.56
N ARG A 741 -33.43 -18.18 -21.69
CA ARG A 741 -33.30 -19.64 -21.52
C ARG A 741 -33.23 -20.08 -20.05
N TYR A 742 -32.66 -19.24 -19.17
CA TYR A 742 -32.65 -19.50 -17.73
C TYR A 742 -34.07 -19.37 -17.14
N ASN A 743 -34.82 -18.33 -17.55
CA ASN A 743 -36.21 -18.12 -17.13
C ASN A 743 -37.21 -19.17 -17.63
N SER A 744 -36.86 -19.97 -18.65
CA SER A 744 -37.71 -21.07 -19.14
C SER A 744 -37.50 -22.38 -18.38
N ASN A 745 -36.40 -22.53 -17.62
CA ASN A 745 -36.02 -23.78 -16.95
C ASN A 745 -36.19 -23.76 -15.42
N VAL A 746 -36.48 -22.60 -14.82
CA VAL A 746 -36.85 -22.52 -13.39
C VAL A 746 -38.35 -22.80 -13.26
N ASN A 747 -38.67 -24.00 -12.78
CA ASN A 747 -40.04 -24.47 -12.56
C ASN A 747 -40.77 -23.52 -11.59
N LYS A 748 -41.81 -22.82 -12.07
CA LYS A 748 -42.44 -21.67 -11.41
C LYS A 748 -43.22 -21.96 -10.12
N ASP A 749 -43.37 -23.22 -9.70
CA ASP A 749 -44.40 -23.58 -8.73
C ASP A 749 -43.94 -24.35 -7.47
N ASN A 750 -42.64 -24.50 -7.17
CA ASN A 750 -42.24 -25.17 -5.90
C ASN A 750 -40.88 -24.72 -5.34
N ILE A 751 -40.80 -23.48 -4.86
CA ILE A 751 -39.79 -23.11 -3.85
C ILE A 751 -40.56 -22.83 -2.54
N ASN A 752 -40.72 -23.88 -1.73
CA ASN A 752 -41.24 -23.76 -0.38
C ASN A 752 -40.09 -23.26 0.52
N PHE A 753 -40.18 -22.01 0.94
CA PHE A 753 -39.24 -21.40 1.89
C PHE A 753 -39.63 -21.76 3.33
N GLU A 754 -38.82 -22.56 4.02
CA GLU A 754 -38.84 -22.66 5.48
C GLU A 754 -37.81 -21.67 6.05
N ILE A 755 -38.28 -20.53 6.56
CA ILE A 755 -37.44 -19.61 7.34
C ILE A 755 -37.21 -20.27 8.71
N LYS A 756 -36.06 -20.89 8.92
CA LYS A 756 -35.62 -21.32 10.26
C LYS A 756 -34.89 -20.16 10.94
N ILE A 757 -35.62 -19.44 11.80
CA ILE A 757 -35.04 -18.52 12.77
C ILE A 757 -34.33 -19.37 13.83
N GLY A 758 -33.01 -19.32 13.90
CA GLY A 758 -32.24 -20.00 14.96
C GLY A 758 -32.49 -19.37 16.34
N PRO A 759 -32.32 -20.11 17.45
CA PRO A 759 -32.46 -19.55 18.79
C PRO A 759 -31.31 -18.61 19.14
N ILE A 760 -31.65 -17.45 19.69
CA ILE A 760 -30.73 -16.43 20.21
C ILE A 760 -30.10 -16.94 21.53
N PRO A 761 -28.78 -16.79 21.77
CA PRO A 761 -28.19 -17.05 23.07
C PRO A 761 -28.78 -16.09 24.10
N SER A 762 -29.42 -16.64 25.13
CA SER A 762 -29.99 -15.89 26.24
C SER A 762 -28.89 -15.22 27.07
N GLY A 763 -28.56 -13.97 26.76
CA GLY A 763 -27.71 -13.10 27.56
C GLY A 763 -28.30 -11.70 27.61
N LYS A 764 -28.68 -11.21 28.80
CA LYS A 764 -29.30 -9.91 29.00
C LYS A 764 -28.43 -8.79 28.44
N GLY A 765 -28.91 -8.10 27.41
CA GLY A 765 -28.33 -6.86 26.91
C GLY A 765 -28.52 -5.68 27.87
N PRO A 766 -27.79 -4.57 27.66
CA PRO A 766 -27.85 -3.38 28.51
C PRO A 766 -29.25 -2.75 28.50
N LYS A 767 -29.64 -2.15 29.63
CA LYS A 767 -30.99 -1.61 29.91
C LYS A 767 -31.38 -0.34 29.13
N ASP A 768 -30.59 0.09 28.15
CA ASP A 768 -30.83 1.36 27.45
C ASP A 768 -31.32 1.17 25.99
N MET A 769 -31.81 -0.02 25.63
CA MET A 769 -32.40 -0.33 24.32
C MET A 769 -33.94 -0.42 24.31
N ASP A 770 -34.63 0.32 25.19
CA ASP A 770 -36.10 0.19 25.36
C ASP A 770 -36.97 0.82 24.25
N ASN A 771 -36.40 1.30 23.12
CA ASN A 771 -37.16 1.99 22.06
C ASN A 771 -37.05 1.43 20.64
N ILE A 772 -36.50 0.23 20.44
CA ILE A 772 -36.62 -0.49 19.17
C ILE A 772 -37.51 -1.71 19.42
N GLY A 773 -38.65 -1.76 18.72
CA GLY A 773 -39.66 -2.80 18.86
C GLY A 773 -39.08 -4.21 18.85
N SER A 774 -39.75 -5.12 19.55
CA SER A 774 -39.31 -6.51 19.72
C SER A 774 -38.96 -7.16 18.37
N ALA A 775 -38.01 -8.09 18.34
CA ALA A 775 -37.61 -8.80 17.10
C ALA A 775 -38.80 -9.46 16.35
N GLU A 776 -39.90 -9.74 17.06
CA GLU A 776 -41.16 -10.23 16.49
C GLU A 776 -41.92 -9.17 15.67
N GLU A 777 -41.83 -7.89 16.06
CA GLU A 777 -42.39 -6.75 15.32
C GLU A 777 -41.59 -6.43 14.06
N VAL A 778 -40.25 -6.52 14.13
CA VAL A 778 -39.37 -6.41 12.95
C VAL A 778 -39.67 -7.52 11.94
N GLY A 779 -39.88 -8.76 12.42
CA GLY A 779 -40.26 -9.90 11.57
C GLY A 779 -41.65 -9.77 10.92
N LYS A 780 -42.62 -9.13 11.60
CA LYS A 780 -43.95 -8.84 11.03
C LYS A 780 -43.85 -7.75 9.95
N TYR A 781 -43.11 -6.68 10.22
CA TYR A 781 -42.86 -5.59 9.29
C TYR A 781 -42.16 -6.08 8.01
N LEU A 782 -41.17 -6.96 8.13
CA LEU A 782 -40.47 -7.59 7.00
C LEU A 782 -41.39 -8.40 6.09
N LYS A 783 -42.27 -9.21 6.68
CA LYS A 783 -43.24 -10.01 5.90
C LYS A 783 -44.21 -9.12 5.13
N GLU A 784 -44.58 -7.99 5.71
CA GLU A 784 -45.45 -6.99 5.07
C GLU A 784 -44.72 -6.27 3.93
N LEU A 785 -43.48 -5.84 4.16
CA LEU A 785 -42.63 -5.22 3.15
C LEU A 785 -42.40 -6.15 1.94
N TYR A 786 -42.14 -7.43 2.20
CA TYR A 786 -41.95 -8.44 1.15
C TYR A 786 -43.24 -8.74 0.37
N LYS A 787 -44.40 -8.72 1.05
CA LYS A 787 -45.70 -8.84 0.39
C LYS A 787 -45.98 -7.64 -0.52
N ASN A 788 -45.65 -6.43 -0.05
CA ASN A 788 -45.79 -5.20 -0.83
C ASN A 788 -44.84 -5.18 -2.04
N TYR A 789 -43.63 -5.71 -1.91
CA TYR A 789 -42.72 -5.94 -3.03
C TYR A 789 -43.32 -6.90 -4.07
N LYS A 790 -43.84 -8.06 -3.65
CA LYS A 790 -44.45 -9.03 -4.57
C LYS A 790 -45.63 -8.44 -5.33
N ASP A 791 -46.42 -7.60 -4.67
CA ASP A 791 -47.57 -6.91 -5.27
C ASP A 791 -47.13 -5.78 -6.21
N ALA A 792 -46.09 -5.02 -5.86
CA ALA A 792 -45.47 -4.04 -6.76
C ALA A 792 -44.84 -4.72 -7.99
N LYS A 793 -44.24 -5.89 -7.81
CA LYS A 793 -43.64 -6.71 -8.89
C LYS A 793 -44.68 -7.26 -9.85
N SER A 794 -45.81 -7.73 -9.35
CA SER A 794 -46.91 -8.21 -10.22
C SER A 794 -47.56 -7.08 -11.02
N LYS A 795 -47.45 -5.83 -10.56
CA LYS A 795 -48.02 -4.63 -11.18
C LYS A 795 -47.04 -3.81 -12.03
N GLY A 796 -45.76 -4.17 -12.07
CA GLY A 796 -44.72 -3.38 -12.76
C GLY A 796 -44.37 -2.06 -12.06
N GLU A 797 -44.76 -1.90 -10.79
CA GLU A 797 -44.56 -0.68 -9.98
C GLU A 797 -43.38 -0.80 -9.00
N VAL A 798 -42.47 -1.75 -9.25
CA VAL A 798 -41.31 -2.06 -8.38
C VAL A 798 -40.50 -0.81 -8.04
N LEU A 799 -40.30 0.08 -9.02
CA LEU A 799 -39.55 1.31 -8.85
C LEU A 799 -40.20 2.28 -7.85
N LYS A 800 -41.53 2.39 -7.87
CA LYS A 800 -42.28 3.27 -6.98
C LYS A 800 -42.27 2.73 -5.54
N PHE A 801 -42.45 1.41 -5.41
CA PHE A 801 -42.32 0.73 -4.13
C PHE A 801 -40.92 0.95 -3.53
N VAL A 802 -39.87 0.82 -4.32
CA VAL A 802 -38.50 0.94 -3.84
C VAL A 802 -38.16 2.37 -3.47
N LYS A 803 -38.51 3.38 -4.28
CA LYS A 803 -38.31 4.79 -3.94
C LYS A 803 -38.99 5.17 -2.62
N SER A 804 -40.15 4.57 -2.32
CA SER A 804 -40.88 4.83 -1.09
C SER A 804 -40.41 4.05 0.13
N ASN A 805 -39.58 3.01 -0.04
CA ASN A 805 -39.14 2.13 1.05
C ASN A 805 -37.60 1.94 1.07
N ILE A 806 -36.85 2.81 0.39
CA ILE A 806 -35.39 2.68 0.19
C ILE A 806 -34.65 2.71 1.53
N LYS A 807 -35.09 3.57 2.48
CA LYS A 807 -34.50 3.68 3.82
C LYS A 807 -34.67 2.38 4.60
N GLU A 808 -35.86 1.77 4.57
CA GLU A 808 -36.10 0.50 5.24
C GLU A 808 -35.44 -0.67 4.53
N LEU A 809 -35.42 -0.71 3.19
CA LEU A 809 -34.71 -1.75 2.44
C LEU A 809 -33.20 -1.71 2.68
N PHE A 810 -32.61 -0.52 2.81
CA PHE A 810 -31.19 -0.34 3.13
C PHE A 810 -30.90 -0.71 4.59
N ALA A 811 -31.75 -0.28 5.54
CA ALA A 811 -31.66 -0.69 6.94
C ALA A 811 -31.84 -2.21 7.12
N LEU A 812 -32.68 -2.84 6.30
CA LEU A 812 -32.91 -4.28 6.30
C LEU A 812 -31.80 -5.06 5.60
N SER A 813 -31.14 -4.52 4.57
CA SER A 813 -29.91 -5.13 4.04
C SER A 813 -28.77 -5.05 5.04
N LEU A 814 -28.69 -3.95 5.81
CA LEU A 814 -27.75 -3.78 6.91
C LEU A 814 -28.04 -4.71 8.10
N TYR A 815 -29.32 -5.04 8.36
CA TYR A 815 -29.74 -5.87 9.50
C TYR A 815 -29.85 -7.38 9.19
N PHE A 816 -30.20 -7.76 7.95
CA PHE A 816 -30.53 -9.15 7.58
C PHE A 816 -29.63 -9.76 6.51
N GLU A 817 -28.73 -8.98 5.88
CA GLU A 817 -27.66 -9.49 4.99
C GLU A 817 -28.16 -10.48 3.91
N SER A 818 -29.37 -10.28 3.38
CA SER A 818 -30.00 -11.29 2.51
C SER A 818 -29.69 -11.06 1.03
N ILE A 819 -29.17 -12.10 0.39
CA ILE A 819 -29.00 -12.29 -1.08
C ILE A 819 -30.22 -11.83 -1.89
N GLU A 820 -31.42 -11.90 -1.31
CA GLU A 820 -32.69 -11.52 -1.95
C GLU A 820 -32.91 -10.00 -2.01
N THR A 821 -32.35 -9.24 -1.06
CA THR A 821 -32.38 -7.76 -1.04
C THR A 821 -31.34 -7.19 -2.01
N VAL A 822 -30.17 -7.83 -2.11
CA VAL A 822 -29.15 -7.52 -3.12
C VAL A 822 -29.69 -7.82 -4.52
N ASN A 823 -30.32 -8.98 -4.73
CA ASN A 823 -31.00 -9.31 -5.99
C ASN A 823 -32.15 -8.35 -6.31
N LEU A 824 -32.86 -7.83 -5.32
CA LEU A 824 -33.88 -6.79 -5.53
C LEU A 824 -33.26 -5.51 -6.08
N LEU A 825 -32.19 -5.01 -5.45
CA LEU A 825 -31.43 -3.83 -5.88
C LEU A 825 -30.84 -4.02 -7.28
N ILE A 826 -30.29 -5.19 -7.60
CA ILE A 826 -29.80 -5.54 -8.95
C ILE A 826 -30.91 -5.47 -10.00
N ASN A 827 -32.08 -6.03 -9.70
CA ASN A 827 -33.21 -6.04 -10.63
C ASN A 827 -33.80 -4.62 -10.86
N LEU A 828 -33.64 -3.71 -9.90
CA LEU A 828 -33.99 -2.29 -10.07
C LEU A 828 -33.05 -1.57 -11.03
N PHE A 829 -31.73 -1.78 -10.87
CA PHE A 829 -30.73 -1.20 -11.77
C PHE A 829 -30.94 -1.63 -13.23
N LEU A 830 -31.21 -2.92 -13.43
CA LEU A 830 -31.48 -3.46 -14.77
C LEU A 830 -32.80 -2.93 -15.38
N TYR A 831 -33.78 -2.55 -14.55
CA TYR A 831 -35.08 -2.04 -14.99
C TYR A 831 -35.07 -0.54 -15.37
N GLU A 832 -34.38 0.32 -14.63
CA GLU A 832 -34.21 1.74 -15.03
C GLU A 832 -33.42 1.86 -16.35
N LEU A 833 -32.41 1.01 -16.56
CA LEU A 833 -31.63 0.94 -17.80
C LEU A 833 -32.41 0.43 -19.03
N GLU A 834 -33.48 -0.33 -18.84
CA GLU A 834 -34.40 -0.70 -19.94
C GLU A 834 -35.36 0.44 -20.29
N LYS A 835 -35.58 1.39 -19.38
CA LYS A 835 -36.50 2.51 -19.57
C LYS A 835 -35.87 3.66 -20.37
N ASP A 836 -34.56 3.84 -20.28
CA ASP A 836 -33.77 4.76 -21.10
C ASP A 836 -33.51 4.25 -22.53
N LYS A 837 -34.02 3.06 -22.89
CA LYS A 837 -34.11 2.58 -24.28
C LYS A 837 -35.37 3.07 -25.02
N GLY A 838 -36.00 4.14 -24.53
CA GLY A 838 -37.01 4.90 -25.27
C GLY A 838 -36.42 5.53 -26.52
#